data_AF-A0A4Q9PP09-F1
#
_entry.id   AF-A0A4Q9PP09-F1
#
_cell.length_a   1.000
_cell.length_b   1.000
_cell.length_c   1.000
_cell.angle_alpha   90.00
_cell.angle_beta   90.00
_cell.angle_gamma   90.00
#
_symmetry.space_group_name_H-M   'P 1'
#
loop_
_entity.id
_entity.type
_entity.pdbx_description
1 polymer ?
#
loop_
_entity_poly.entity_id
_entity_poly.type
_entity_poly.pdbx_seq_one_letter_code
_entity_poly.pdbx_strand_id
1 'polypeptide(L)'
;MRWLQPKALNNARICPRFKFVAHPHKPDKDEDTKQSVDMGMYPVDNVPEVENNATYPGVDWSYLELPMECKTSSTEQDPFDEERGGEPVGEKRKDVLGQILSYAELVFQRQQRMFFFMVIFLGDFARIARFDHSGVFATHKFEYKTDDSPLVNFLYTYSRLSAVERGHDPTATRILQTDPLYAEMKKRARKVKTDDPHDYVRELFKHTLKHQRPWWKLEVHAQRRDDARRDLEPVIHKFAVAAPYFQAPGVAGRFTRGYIALPVNDKGGIDDKATFVFLKDAWRVDHPGIEQEGTTLQFLNQRKVPFVPTLVCHGDLGQVTKSQDHWKELHPGVERVPLKTHSHYRVVVKEVGLPLEKFLESSSELCYALYCCIKAHAAAFDTGILHRDISAGNLLIYKDDEGEWTGLLNDWELSKKVDNESPEGRQPDRTGTWQYMSAHALNDPHRRIVIQDELESFFHVLLYYAIRFLPHNLQDSCVGKFLADYFDDYSTYEGYYICGRAKHDAMVNGFIDLRTYHGNQDDKAKNILKFLWPTTPAKSTPTAGPREQSPSPSPRSSPSPAERPSASSNSSIPSGRSPSPQFGAIDGSDLTPLNSDDSAPEEEHPINEIISELLTWFRAYYALDVEHTRTSSASSRTKKTSKGIIPSRSRVALRNDGHQDQKWARGRSLQPTAAKLKEDEALRENLETHEAILSLFNNSFEKVWPANDKGPDKKPEGGYAPPKSAMPSDSMRTSSKRRSMDGVPGGNQPRPTKRSRI
;
A
#
# COMPACT_ATOMS: atom_id res chain seq x y z
N MET A 1 -4.46 13.73 35.16
CA MET A 1 -4.04 12.31 35.27
C MET A 1 -3.69 11.89 36.71
N ARG A 2 -4.52 12.19 37.72
CA ARG A 2 -4.29 11.76 39.12
C ARG A 2 -5.02 10.47 39.52
N TRP A 3 -5.69 9.82 38.58
CA TRP A 3 -6.79 8.89 38.89
C TRP A 3 -6.41 7.41 38.87
N LEU A 4 -5.46 7.01 38.02
CA LEU A 4 -5.01 5.62 37.94
C LEU A 4 -3.63 5.49 38.58
N GLN A 5 -3.61 4.88 39.77
CA GLN A 5 -2.39 4.62 40.53
C GLN A 5 -1.98 3.15 40.31
N PRO A 6 -0.99 2.85 39.45
CA PRO A 6 -0.53 1.46 39.27
C PRO A 6 -0.15 0.79 40.59
N LYS A 7 0.34 1.58 41.55
CA LYS A 7 0.67 1.13 42.90
C LYS A 7 -0.52 0.48 43.63
N ALA A 8 -1.73 1.02 43.48
CA ALA A 8 -2.92 0.45 44.09
C ALA A 8 -3.24 -0.94 43.49
N LEU A 9 -3.24 -1.06 42.16
CA LEU A 9 -3.45 -2.33 41.46
C LEU A 9 -2.38 -3.38 41.81
N ASN A 10 -1.10 -2.96 41.85
CA ASN A 10 0.01 -3.84 42.22
C ASN A 10 -0.07 -4.29 43.68
N ASN A 11 -0.45 -3.39 44.61
CA ASN A 11 -0.60 -3.71 46.03
C ASN A 11 -1.78 -4.63 46.31
N ALA A 12 -2.83 -4.58 45.49
CA ALA A 12 -3.98 -5.48 45.60
C ALA A 12 -3.65 -6.94 45.25
N ARG A 13 -2.51 -7.19 44.57
CA ARG A 13 -2.01 -8.54 44.21
C ARG A 13 -3.01 -9.41 43.43
N ILE A 14 -3.93 -8.78 42.69
CA ILE A 14 -4.94 -9.47 41.87
C ILE A 14 -4.34 -10.20 40.66
N CYS A 15 -3.19 -9.71 40.16
CA CYS A 15 -2.46 -10.23 38.99
C CYS A 15 -1.03 -10.65 39.36
N PRO A 16 -0.81 -11.78 40.05
CA PRO A 16 0.47 -12.09 40.72
C PRO A 16 1.69 -12.28 39.80
N ARG A 17 1.50 -12.57 38.51
CA ARG A 17 2.59 -12.73 37.52
C ARG A 17 2.85 -11.47 36.69
N PHE A 18 2.11 -10.40 36.97
CA PHE A 18 2.13 -9.19 36.18
C PHE A 18 2.28 -7.96 37.08
N LYS A 19 2.77 -6.87 36.48
CA LYS A 19 2.85 -5.56 37.12
C LYS A 19 2.24 -4.50 36.20
N PHE A 20 1.51 -3.58 36.82
CA PHE A 20 0.96 -2.40 36.17
C PHE A 20 1.97 -1.25 36.26
N VAL A 21 2.17 -0.55 35.14
CA VAL A 21 3.13 0.56 35.01
C VAL A 21 2.44 1.72 34.29
N ALA A 22 2.59 2.93 34.82
CA ALA A 22 2.08 4.14 34.19
C ALA A 22 3.11 4.69 33.17
N HIS A 23 2.62 5.17 32.03
CA HIS A 23 3.41 5.74 30.93
C HIS A 23 2.87 7.10 30.46
N PRO A 24 2.45 8.04 31.34
CA PRO A 24 1.81 9.27 30.89
C PRO A 24 2.74 10.06 29.95
N HIS A 25 2.35 10.12 28.67
CA HIS A 25 3.07 10.83 27.61
C HIS A 25 4.55 10.41 27.42
N LYS A 26 4.91 9.15 27.73
CA LYS A 26 6.26 8.61 27.55
C LYS A 26 6.29 7.53 26.47
N PRO A 27 6.46 7.92 25.19
CA PRO A 27 6.53 6.94 24.12
C PRO A 27 7.76 6.04 24.28
N ASP A 28 7.67 4.89 23.62
CA ASP A 28 8.82 4.02 23.39
C ASP A 28 9.91 4.85 22.68
N LYS A 29 11.16 4.67 23.12
CA LYS A 29 12.31 5.43 22.61
C LYS A 29 12.69 5.02 21.20
N ASP A 30 12.39 3.78 20.85
CA ASP A 30 12.70 3.18 19.57
C ASP A 30 11.49 3.24 18.63
N GLU A 31 10.54 4.13 18.92
CA GLU A 31 9.28 4.28 18.22
C GLU A 31 9.10 5.71 17.67
N ASP A 32 9.18 5.83 16.36
CA ASP A 32 9.08 7.11 15.66
C ASP A 32 7.69 7.75 15.79
N THR A 33 6.65 6.94 16.05
CA THR A 33 5.24 7.37 16.11
C THR A 33 4.92 8.22 17.34
N LYS A 34 5.80 8.26 18.34
CA LYS A 34 5.62 8.97 19.63
C LYS A 34 4.33 8.61 20.36
N GLN A 35 3.79 7.41 20.12
CA GLN A 35 2.59 6.90 20.77
C GLN A 35 2.91 6.34 22.16
N SER A 36 2.00 6.53 23.11
CA SER A 36 2.10 6.01 24.46
C SER A 36 0.71 5.80 25.03
N VAL A 37 0.44 4.61 25.56
CA VAL A 37 -0.72 4.38 26.42
C VAL A 37 -0.52 5.04 27.78
N ASP A 38 -1.60 5.29 28.52
CA ASP A 38 -1.50 5.86 29.87
C ASP A 38 -0.97 4.85 30.90
N MET A 39 -1.32 3.57 30.75
CA MET A 39 -0.86 2.48 31.60
C MET A 39 -0.75 1.17 30.82
N GLY A 40 0.18 0.32 31.21
CA GLY A 40 0.34 -1.03 30.67
C GLY A 40 0.47 -2.08 31.76
N MET A 41 -0.01 -3.29 31.48
CA MET A 41 0.31 -4.49 32.25
C MET A 41 1.44 -5.26 31.57
N TYR A 42 2.46 -5.67 32.34
CA TYR A 42 3.65 -6.37 31.85
C TYR A 42 3.92 -7.63 32.68
N PRO A 43 4.52 -8.69 32.09
CA PRO A 43 5.10 -9.78 32.87
C PRO A 43 6.13 -9.23 33.87
N VAL A 44 6.19 -9.80 35.08
CA VAL A 44 7.06 -9.30 36.16
C VAL A 44 8.55 -9.23 35.78
N ASP A 45 9.00 -10.10 34.88
CA ASP A 45 10.40 -10.20 34.43
C ASP A 45 10.70 -9.28 33.24
N ASN A 46 9.69 -8.60 32.69
CA ASN A 46 9.80 -7.74 31.51
C ASN A 46 9.17 -6.36 31.74
N VAL A 47 9.21 -5.90 32.99
CA VAL A 47 8.73 -4.56 33.34
C VAL A 47 9.74 -3.53 32.82
N PRO A 48 9.30 -2.50 32.08
CA PRO A 48 10.19 -1.47 31.57
C PRO A 48 10.80 -0.65 32.70
N GLU A 49 12.10 -0.34 32.58
CA GLU A 49 12.87 0.39 33.59
C GLU A 49 12.83 1.90 33.36
N VAL A 50 12.96 2.65 34.45
CA VAL A 50 13.04 4.11 34.42
C VAL A 50 14.47 4.50 34.05
N GLU A 51 14.61 5.32 33.02
CA GLU A 51 15.91 5.85 32.59
C GLU A 51 15.99 7.36 32.72
N ASN A 52 17.22 7.90 32.78
CA ASN A 52 17.51 9.34 32.71
C ASN A 52 16.73 10.22 33.70
N ASN A 53 16.58 9.78 34.95
CA ASN A 53 15.83 10.48 36.01
C ASN A 53 14.36 10.80 35.66
N ALA A 54 13.77 10.10 34.68
CA ALA A 54 12.36 10.25 34.37
C ALA A 54 11.48 9.80 35.54
N THR A 55 10.27 10.35 35.63
CA THR A 55 9.29 9.89 36.64
C THR A 55 8.63 8.56 36.25
N TYR A 56 8.53 8.30 34.94
CA TYR A 56 7.87 7.12 34.37
C TYR A 56 8.75 6.53 33.27
N PRO A 57 8.77 5.19 33.13
CA PRO A 57 9.47 4.54 32.02
C PRO A 57 8.73 4.77 30.70
N GLY A 58 9.45 4.62 29.58
CA GLY A 58 8.81 4.53 28.26
C GLY A 58 7.95 3.27 28.17
N VAL A 59 6.90 3.30 27.35
CA VAL A 59 6.14 2.08 27.02
C VAL A 59 7.05 1.10 26.26
N ASP A 60 6.98 -0.19 26.57
CA ASP A 60 7.64 -1.25 25.79
C ASP A 60 6.57 -2.10 25.10
N TRP A 61 6.32 -1.80 23.83
CA TRP A 61 5.29 -2.48 23.05
C TRP A 61 5.58 -3.98 22.84
N SER A 62 6.81 -4.43 23.06
CA SER A 62 7.22 -5.83 22.84
C SER A 62 6.80 -6.78 23.97
N TYR A 63 6.45 -6.24 25.14
CA TYR A 63 6.02 -7.02 26.32
C TYR A 63 4.71 -6.52 26.94
N LEU A 64 4.09 -5.50 26.33
CA LEU A 64 2.81 -4.95 26.77
C LEU A 64 1.68 -5.97 26.58
N GLU A 65 1.18 -6.53 27.69
CA GLU A 65 0.14 -7.59 27.69
C GLU A 65 -1.28 -7.04 27.70
N LEU A 66 -1.49 -5.89 28.33
CA LEU A 66 -2.80 -5.24 28.43
C LEU A 66 -2.60 -3.71 28.43
N PRO A 67 -2.74 -3.04 27.28
CA PRO A 67 -2.76 -1.60 27.20
C PRO A 67 -3.99 -1.02 27.91
N MET A 68 -3.82 0.13 28.54
CA MET A 68 -4.89 0.85 29.22
C MET A 68 -4.84 2.34 28.90
N GLU A 69 -5.95 2.88 28.42
CA GLU A 69 -6.07 4.28 27.97
C GLU A 69 -7.13 5.02 28.79
N CYS A 70 -6.84 6.27 29.16
CA CYS A 70 -7.71 7.07 30.02
C CYS A 70 -8.24 8.30 29.29
N LYS A 71 -9.56 8.42 29.22
CA LYS A 71 -10.27 9.61 28.75
C LYS A 71 -11.06 10.26 29.88
N THR A 72 -11.13 11.58 29.85
CA THR A 72 -11.79 12.38 30.89
C THR A 72 -13.29 12.48 30.70
N SER A 73 -13.79 12.37 29.47
CA SER A 73 -15.21 12.38 29.14
C SER A 73 -15.73 10.97 28.90
N SER A 74 -16.84 10.62 29.54
CA SER A 74 -17.53 9.35 29.35
C SER A 74 -18.37 9.26 28.07
N THR A 75 -18.46 10.36 27.31
CA THR A 75 -19.38 10.50 26.17
C THR A 75 -18.69 11.07 24.94
N GLU A 76 -18.01 12.22 25.06
CA GLU A 76 -17.38 12.86 23.89
C GLU A 76 -16.12 12.13 23.42
N GLN A 77 -15.49 11.39 24.33
CA GLN A 77 -14.24 10.66 24.09
C GLN A 77 -14.45 9.13 24.13
N ASP A 78 -15.70 8.67 24.15
CA ASP A 78 -16.01 7.25 24.01
C ASP A 78 -15.87 6.86 22.51
N PRO A 79 -14.91 6.00 22.15
CA PRO A 79 -14.68 5.64 20.75
C PRO A 79 -15.84 4.88 20.11
N PHE A 80 -16.77 4.31 20.90
CA PHE A 80 -17.85 3.46 20.40
C PHE A 80 -19.23 4.09 20.66
N ASP A 81 -20.05 4.17 19.61
CA ASP A 81 -21.44 4.65 19.69
C ASP A 81 -22.41 3.47 19.71
N GLU A 82 -22.95 3.14 20.90
CA GLU A 82 -23.80 1.97 21.10
C GLU A 82 -25.12 2.04 20.31
N GLU A 83 -25.65 3.25 20.06
CA GLU A 83 -26.89 3.43 19.29
C GLU A 83 -26.70 3.17 17.80
N ARG A 84 -25.45 3.03 17.34
CA ARG A 84 -25.09 2.90 15.92
C ARG A 84 -24.19 1.69 15.67
N GLY A 85 -24.36 0.63 16.46
CA GLY A 85 -23.58 -0.60 16.29
C GLY A 85 -22.07 -0.41 16.52
N GLY A 86 -21.67 0.64 17.24
CA GLY A 86 -20.28 0.95 17.60
C GLY A 86 -19.59 2.02 16.74
N GLU A 87 -20.18 2.48 15.63
CA GLU A 87 -19.52 3.43 14.71
C GLU A 87 -19.45 4.87 15.26
N PRO A 88 -18.26 5.50 15.32
CA PRO A 88 -18.14 6.86 15.86
C PRO A 88 -18.63 7.93 14.88
N VAL A 89 -19.61 8.74 15.30
CA VAL A 89 -20.11 9.89 14.51
C VAL A 89 -19.38 11.19 14.85
N GLY A 90 -19.14 11.46 16.13
CA GLY A 90 -18.50 12.69 16.59
C GLY A 90 -17.01 12.74 16.29
N GLU A 91 -16.48 13.92 15.94
CA GLU A 91 -15.07 14.07 15.55
C GLU A 91 -14.10 13.63 16.65
N LYS A 92 -14.35 14.05 17.90
CA LYS A 92 -13.55 13.62 19.06
C LYS A 92 -13.57 12.08 19.26
N ARG A 93 -14.69 11.42 18.97
CA ARG A 93 -14.80 9.95 19.07
C ARG A 93 -13.98 9.27 17.98
N LYS A 94 -14.00 9.81 16.76
CA LYS A 94 -13.19 9.34 15.62
C LYS A 94 -11.70 9.52 15.90
N ASP A 95 -11.30 10.66 16.47
CA ASP A 95 -9.92 10.91 16.88
C ASP A 95 -9.46 9.90 17.94
N VAL A 96 -10.29 9.63 18.95
CA VAL A 96 -9.98 8.63 19.98
C VAL A 96 -9.93 7.22 19.41
N LEU A 97 -10.86 6.84 18.53
CA LEU A 97 -10.80 5.54 17.86
C LEU A 97 -9.52 5.41 17.02
N GLY A 98 -9.15 6.44 16.26
CA GLY A 98 -7.90 6.46 15.48
C GLY A 98 -6.66 6.27 16.36
N GLN A 99 -6.62 6.91 17.53
CA GLN A 99 -5.55 6.72 18.51
C GLN A 99 -5.54 5.31 19.11
N ILE A 100 -6.70 4.73 19.41
CA ILE A 100 -6.80 3.36 19.95
C ILE A 100 -6.33 2.34 18.89
N LEU A 101 -6.71 2.56 17.63
CA LEU A 101 -6.28 1.71 16.52
C LEU A 101 -4.78 1.84 16.26
N SER A 102 -4.18 3.03 16.42
CA SER A 102 -2.72 3.16 16.28
C SER A 102 -1.97 2.39 17.38
N TYR A 103 -2.50 2.33 18.61
CA TYR A 103 -1.94 1.48 19.66
C TYR A 103 -2.09 0.00 19.34
N ALA A 104 -3.25 -0.41 18.82
CA ALA A 104 -3.50 -1.78 18.41
C ALA A 104 -2.52 -2.23 17.32
N GLU A 105 -2.29 -1.37 16.33
CA GLU A 105 -1.31 -1.59 15.28
C GLU A 105 0.08 -1.81 15.88
N LEU A 106 0.54 -0.96 16.81
CA LEU A 106 1.85 -1.12 17.46
C LEU A 106 1.99 -2.45 18.21
N VAL A 107 0.95 -2.90 18.91
CA VAL A 107 0.95 -4.23 19.56
C VAL A 107 1.14 -5.34 18.52
N PHE A 108 0.36 -5.35 17.43
CA PHE A 108 0.49 -6.34 16.36
C PHE A 108 1.83 -6.24 15.60
N GLN A 109 2.41 -5.04 15.51
CA GLN A 109 3.70 -4.83 14.86
C GLN A 109 4.89 -5.32 15.71
N ARG A 110 4.76 -5.30 17.04
CA ARG A 110 5.84 -5.62 17.97
C ARG A 110 5.73 -7.04 18.52
N GLN A 111 4.55 -7.64 18.45
CA GLN A 111 4.25 -8.97 19.00
C GLN A 111 3.59 -9.90 17.98
N GLN A 112 3.69 -11.20 18.21
CA GLN A 112 3.01 -12.24 17.43
C GLN A 112 1.68 -12.56 18.10
N ARG A 113 0.59 -11.91 17.65
CA ARG A 113 -0.72 -11.94 18.30
C ARG A 113 -1.81 -12.38 17.35
N MET A 114 -2.68 -13.28 17.81
CA MET A 114 -3.96 -13.61 17.17
C MET A 114 -5.03 -12.57 17.49
N PHE A 115 -4.97 -12.02 18.70
CA PHE A 115 -5.83 -10.96 19.21
C PHE A 115 -5.22 -10.37 20.48
N PHE A 116 -5.76 -9.25 20.96
CA PHE A 116 -5.43 -8.75 22.29
C PHE A 116 -6.58 -7.93 22.87
N PHE A 117 -6.49 -7.60 24.16
CA PHE A 117 -7.47 -6.77 24.85
C PHE A 117 -6.87 -5.42 25.23
N MET A 118 -7.71 -4.40 25.36
CA MET A 118 -7.40 -3.08 25.89
C MET A 118 -8.48 -2.66 26.88
N VAL A 119 -8.10 -2.01 27.98
CA VAL A 119 -9.06 -1.37 28.89
C VAL A 119 -9.10 0.12 28.61
N ILE A 120 -10.29 0.65 28.36
CA ILE A 120 -10.51 2.07 28.07
C ILE A 120 -11.30 2.66 29.22
N PHE A 121 -10.67 3.54 30.00
CA PHE A 121 -11.31 4.29 31.07
C PHE A 121 -11.93 5.57 30.50
N LEU A 122 -13.16 5.84 30.88
CA LEU A 122 -14.05 6.87 30.32
C LEU A 122 -14.70 7.63 31.50
N GLY A 123 -13.93 8.49 32.17
CA GLY A 123 -14.36 9.12 33.42
C GLY A 123 -14.59 8.09 34.54
N ASP A 124 -15.84 7.94 34.96
CA ASP A 124 -16.27 6.99 36.00
C ASP A 124 -16.64 5.60 35.42
N PHE A 125 -16.53 5.46 34.10
CA PHE A 125 -16.85 4.25 33.38
C PHE A 125 -15.63 3.59 32.75
N ALA A 126 -15.77 2.33 32.35
CA ALA A 126 -14.77 1.61 31.57
C ALA A 126 -15.42 0.77 30.46
N ARG A 127 -14.59 0.41 29.47
CA ARG A 127 -14.85 -0.62 28.47
C ARG A 127 -13.66 -1.56 28.39
N ILE A 128 -13.94 -2.82 28.07
CA ILE A 128 -12.92 -3.78 27.66
C ILE A 128 -13.12 -4.02 26.17
N ALA A 129 -12.08 -3.77 25.37
CA ALA A 129 -12.10 -3.94 23.93
C ALA A 129 -11.16 -5.08 23.52
N ARG A 130 -11.64 -6.02 22.69
CA ARG A 130 -10.87 -7.08 22.05
C ARG A 130 -10.63 -6.71 20.59
N PHE A 131 -9.38 -6.79 20.15
CA PHE A 131 -8.96 -6.52 18.78
C PHE A 131 -8.49 -7.82 18.14
N ASP A 132 -8.98 -8.14 16.96
CA ASP A 132 -8.38 -9.11 16.06
C ASP A 132 -8.29 -8.53 14.64
N HIS A 133 -7.79 -9.31 13.69
CA HIS A 133 -7.59 -8.86 12.31
C HIS A 133 -8.89 -8.76 11.49
N SER A 134 -10.05 -9.08 12.05
CA SER A 134 -11.36 -8.90 11.41
C SER A 134 -12.10 -7.68 11.95
N GLY A 135 -11.93 -7.36 13.24
CA GLY A 135 -12.58 -6.18 13.83
C GLY A 135 -12.30 -5.98 15.32
N VAL A 136 -13.10 -5.09 15.91
CA VAL A 136 -13.01 -4.73 17.34
C VAL A 136 -14.34 -5.02 18.01
N PHE A 137 -14.29 -5.71 19.15
CA PHE A 137 -15.43 -5.98 20.01
C PHE A 137 -15.23 -5.30 21.35
N ALA A 138 -16.19 -4.49 21.79
CA ALA A 138 -16.12 -3.83 23.09
C ALA A 138 -17.32 -4.19 23.94
N THR A 139 -17.11 -4.31 25.25
CA THR A 139 -18.22 -4.41 26.21
C THR A 139 -19.10 -3.17 26.13
N HIS A 140 -20.36 -3.28 26.54
CA HIS A 140 -21.11 -2.10 26.97
C HIS A 140 -20.33 -1.36 28.05
N LYS A 141 -20.53 -0.04 28.10
CA LYS A 141 -19.87 0.79 29.10
C LYS A 141 -20.40 0.45 30.50
N PHE A 142 -19.51 0.19 31.44
CA PHE A 142 -19.87 -0.15 32.84
C PHE A 142 -19.20 0.81 33.83
N GLU A 143 -19.85 1.06 34.97
CA GLU A 143 -19.39 2.04 35.97
C GLU A 143 -18.47 1.36 37.00
N TYR A 144 -17.15 1.48 36.82
CA TYR A 144 -16.18 0.72 37.62
C TYR A 144 -15.95 1.29 39.03
N LYS A 145 -16.48 2.48 39.34
CA LYS A 145 -16.35 3.09 40.67
C LYS A 145 -17.43 2.65 41.65
N THR A 146 -18.60 2.26 41.13
CA THR A 146 -19.76 1.83 41.92
C THR A 146 -19.90 0.31 41.91
N ASP A 147 -19.63 -0.34 40.78
CA ASP A 147 -19.50 -1.79 40.63
C ASP A 147 -18.17 -2.13 39.93
N ASP A 148 -17.15 -2.42 40.71
CA ASP A 148 -15.82 -2.78 40.21
C ASP A 148 -15.71 -4.25 39.80
N SER A 149 -16.74 -5.06 40.05
CA SER A 149 -16.76 -6.51 39.79
C SER A 149 -16.38 -6.86 38.35
N PRO A 150 -16.90 -6.20 37.29
CA PRO A 150 -16.54 -6.54 35.91
C PRO A 150 -15.04 -6.34 35.62
N LEU A 151 -14.46 -5.23 36.11
CA LEU A 151 -13.05 -4.92 35.91
C LEU A 151 -12.15 -5.85 36.72
N VAL A 152 -12.46 -6.05 38.00
CA VAL A 152 -11.68 -6.92 38.88
C VAL A 152 -11.72 -8.36 38.40
N ASN A 153 -12.90 -8.88 38.04
CA ASN A 153 -13.05 -10.22 37.51
C ASN A 153 -12.28 -10.38 36.19
N PHE A 154 -12.35 -9.40 35.29
CA PHE A 154 -11.58 -9.43 34.05
C PHE A 154 -10.07 -9.47 34.32
N LEU A 155 -9.52 -8.57 35.14
CA LEU A 155 -8.08 -8.54 35.43
C LEU A 155 -7.61 -9.83 36.15
N TYR A 156 -8.40 -10.31 37.11
CA TYR A 156 -8.14 -11.53 37.84
C TYR A 156 -8.11 -12.76 36.92
N THR A 157 -9.09 -12.89 36.02
CA THR A 157 -9.17 -14.00 35.07
C THR A 157 -8.11 -13.89 33.97
N TYR A 158 -7.97 -12.71 33.35
CA TYR A 158 -6.98 -12.45 32.30
C TYR A 158 -5.55 -12.78 32.73
N SER A 159 -5.16 -12.42 33.96
CA SER A 159 -3.82 -12.74 34.49
C SER A 159 -3.57 -14.25 34.73
N ARG A 160 -4.62 -15.07 34.73
CA ARG A 160 -4.56 -16.53 34.92
C ARG A 160 -4.63 -17.31 33.62
N LEU A 161 -5.09 -16.69 32.54
CA LEU A 161 -5.04 -17.28 31.21
C LEU A 161 -3.61 -17.71 30.83
N SER A 162 -3.51 -18.71 29.97
CA SER A 162 -2.27 -19.02 29.25
C SER A 162 -1.91 -17.89 28.27
N ALA A 163 -0.69 -17.92 27.72
CA ALA A 163 -0.29 -16.94 26.70
C ALA A 163 -1.19 -17.02 25.44
N VAL A 164 -1.55 -18.24 25.04
CA VAL A 164 -2.43 -18.50 23.88
C VAL A 164 -3.83 -17.96 24.11
N GLU A 165 -4.41 -18.21 25.28
CA GLU A 165 -5.73 -17.67 25.64
C GLU A 165 -5.75 -16.15 25.80
N ARG A 166 -4.60 -15.54 26.16
CA ARG A 166 -4.45 -14.09 26.09
C ARG A 166 -4.32 -13.58 24.65
N GLY A 167 -4.04 -14.44 23.69
CA GLY A 167 -3.98 -14.12 22.26
C GLY A 167 -2.58 -14.14 21.65
N HIS A 168 -1.56 -14.66 22.33
CA HIS A 168 -0.23 -14.88 21.71
C HIS A 168 -0.26 -16.06 20.74
N ASP A 169 0.37 -15.91 19.59
CA ASP A 169 0.51 -16.98 18.60
C ASP A 169 1.38 -18.13 19.14
N PRO A 170 0.84 -19.35 19.32
CA PRO A 170 1.61 -20.50 19.82
C PRO A 170 2.70 -20.99 18.86
N THR A 171 2.64 -20.60 17.59
CA THR A 171 3.59 -21.00 16.54
C THR A 171 4.75 -20.01 16.39
N ALA A 172 4.85 -19.04 17.29
CA ALA A 172 5.92 -18.07 17.33
C ALA A 172 6.64 -18.09 18.68
N THR A 173 7.94 -18.33 18.66
CA THR A 173 8.79 -18.32 19.87
C THR A 173 9.80 -17.18 19.79
N ARG A 174 9.92 -16.37 20.83
CA ARG A 174 10.89 -15.26 20.86
C ARG A 174 12.32 -15.78 20.90
N ILE A 175 13.20 -15.25 20.06
CA ILE A 175 14.64 -15.50 20.08
C ILE A 175 15.29 -14.44 20.97
N LEU A 176 15.71 -14.84 22.17
CA LEU A 176 16.38 -13.97 23.14
C LEU A 176 17.89 -13.94 22.89
N GLN A 177 18.59 -12.98 23.49
CA GLN A 177 20.06 -12.89 23.35
C GLN A 177 20.81 -14.12 23.89
N THR A 178 20.18 -14.85 24.80
CA THR A 178 20.68 -16.10 25.38
C THR A 178 20.44 -17.32 24.50
N ASP A 179 19.61 -17.21 23.44
CA ASP A 179 19.34 -18.27 22.50
C ASP A 179 20.53 -18.44 21.53
N PRO A 180 21.05 -19.66 21.31
CA PRO A 180 22.12 -19.91 20.33
C PRO A 180 21.81 -19.37 18.92
N LEU A 181 20.54 -19.36 18.49
CA LEU A 181 20.13 -18.81 17.20
C LEU A 181 20.46 -17.31 17.09
N TYR A 182 20.41 -16.56 18.19
CA TYR A 182 20.72 -15.13 18.20
C TYR A 182 22.16 -14.87 17.72
N ALA A 183 23.12 -15.64 18.23
CA ALA A 183 24.52 -15.55 17.84
C ALA A 183 24.73 -16.02 16.40
N GLU A 184 24.08 -17.12 15.99
CA GLU A 184 24.22 -17.66 14.63
C GLU A 184 23.63 -16.71 13.57
N MET A 185 22.47 -16.09 13.82
CA MET A 185 21.89 -15.07 12.94
C MET A 185 22.86 -13.89 12.74
N LYS A 186 23.47 -13.38 13.82
CA LYS A 186 24.49 -12.32 13.73
C LYS A 186 25.73 -12.77 12.96
N LYS A 187 26.16 -14.01 13.13
CA LYS A 187 27.29 -14.59 12.38
C LYS A 187 26.98 -14.68 10.89
N ARG A 188 25.79 -15.16 10.51
CA ARG A 188 25.33 -15.19 9.11
C ARG A 188 25.28 -13.82 8.48
N ALA A 189 24.76 -12.83 9.20
CA ALA A 189 24.74 -11.45 8.72
C ALA A 189 26.13 -10.84 8.48
N ARG A 190 27.18 -11.31 9.17
CA ARG A 190 28.56 -10.84 9.01
C ARG A 190 29.38 -11.61 7.97
N LYS A 191 28.92 -12.78 7.55
CA LYS A 191 29.64 -13.67 6.62
C LYS A 191 29.48 -13.19 5.17
N VAL A 192 30.19 -12.11 4.83
CA VAL A 192 30.23 -11.56 3.46
C VAL A 192 30.77 -12.60 2.49
N LYS A 193 30.11 -12.75 1.34
CA LYS A 193 30.63 -13.50 0.19
C LYS A 193 30.67 -12.57 -1.01
N THR A 194 31.84 -11.97 -1.26
CA THR A 194 32.02 -10.97 -2.33
C THR A 194 31.73 -11.52 -3.73
N ASP A 195 31.92 -12.83 -3.90
CA ASP A 195 31.75 -13.52 -5.19
C ASP A 195 30.34 -14.11 -5.36
N ASP A 196 29.45 -13.96 -4.36
CA ASP A 196 28.08 -14.45 -4.41
C ASP A 196 27.17 -13.33 -4.96
N PRO A 197 26.60 -13.49 -6.17
CA PRO A 197 25.71 -12.47 -6.73
C PRO A 197 24.51 -12.18 -5.82
N HIS A 198 24.12 -13.11 -4.95
CA HIS A 198 23.00 -12.99 -4.01
C HIS A 198 23.38 -12.35 -2.66
N ASP A 199 24.62 -11.88 -2.47
CA ASP A 199 25.05 -11.29 -1.18
C ASP A 199 24.22 -10.06 -0.77
N TYR A 200 23.52 -9.42 -1.71
CA TYR A 200 22.53 -8.37 -1.41
C TYR A 200 21.49 -8.85 -0.38
N VAL A 201 21.05 -10.12 -0.44
CA VAL A 201 20.07 -10.70 0.49
C VAL A 201 20.62 -10.75 1.91
N ARG A 202 21.92 -11.05 2.07
CA ARG A 202 22.60 -11.01 3.37
C ARG A 202 22.66 -9.58 3.91
N GLU A 203 22.93 -8.58 3.08
CA GLU A 203 22.88 -7.17 3.51
C GLU A 203 21.48 -6.73 3.92
N LEU A 204 20.43 -7.15 3.19
CA LEU A 204 19.04 -6.92 3.60
C LEU A 204 18.76 -7.58 4.97
N PHE A 205 19.14 -8.85 5.15
CA PHE A 205 19.00 -9.53 6.44
C PHE A 205 19.75 -8.82 7.56
N LYS A 206 21.00 -8.42 7.32
CA LYS A 206 21.80 -7.63 8.28
C LYS A 206 21.13 -6.30 8.62
N HIS A 207 20.45 -5.66 7.68
CA HIS A 207 19.64 -4.48 7.95
C HIS A 207 18.47 -4.79 8.88
N THR A 208 17.76 -5.91 8.69
CA THR A 208 16.67 -6.33 9.60
C THR A 208 17.13 -6.56 11.05
N LEU A 209 18.40 -6.90 11.28
CA LEU A 209 18.97 -7.06 12.63
C LEU A 209 19.27 -5.74 13.36
N LYS A 210 19.37 -4.62 12.64
CA LYS A 210 19.68 -3.31 13.23
C LYS A 210 18.46 -2.67 13.87
N HIS A 211 17.28 -3.04 13.42
CA HIS A 211 16.01 -2.59 13.99
C HIS A 211 15.86 -3.15 15.39
N GLN A 212 15.48 -2.29 16.35
CA GLN A 212 15.19 -2.69 17.72
C GLN A 212 13.79 -3.34 17.79
N ARG A 213 13.61 -4.43 17.05
CA ARG A 213 12.38 -5.24 16.99
C ARG A 213 12.69 -6.64 17.53
N PRO A 214 11.73 -7.31 18.19
CA PRO A 214 11.93 -8.68 18.67
C PRO A 214 12.21 -9.65 17.52
N TRP A 215 13.08 -10.62 17.77
CA TRP A 215 13.39 -11.70 16.82
C TRP A 215 12.56 -12.93 17.17
N TRP A 216 12.21 -13.71 16.17
CA TRP A 216 11.27 -14.81 16.31
C TRP A 216 11.75 -16.06 15.61
N LYS A 217 11.43 -17.21 16.20
CA LYS A 217 11.39 -18.50 15.54
C LYS A 217 9.93 -18.75 15.18
N LEU A 218 9.62 -18.74 13.90
CA LEU A 218 8.27 -18.93 13.37
C LEU A 218 8.13 -20.34 12.81
N GLU A 219 7.00 -20.97 13.08
CA GLU A 219 6.65 -22.27 12.51
C GLU A 219 5.76 -22.11 11.28
N VAL A 220 5.92 -23.00 10.30
CA VAL A 220 5.07 -23.14 9.12
C VAL A 220 4.58 -24.58 9.08
N HIS A 221 3.26 -24.77 9.13
CA HIS A 221 2.64 -26.08 9.22
C HIS A 221 2.25 -26.55 7.82
N ALA A 222 3.13 -27.28 7.16
CA ALA A 222 2.92 -27.76 5.81
C ALA A 222 1.94 -28.94 5.78
N GLN A 223 0.72 -28.70 5.30
CA GLN A 223 -0.30 -29.75 5.17
C GLN A 223 0.15 -30.82 4.19
N ARG A 224 0.03 -32.08 4.59
CA ARG A 224 0.30 -33.24 3.72
C ARG A 224 -0.99 -34.01 3.45
N ARG A 225 -1.03 -34.65 2.29
CA ARG A 225 -2.09 -35.58 1.92
C ARG A 225 -1.49 -36.91 1.49
N ASP A 226 -2.19 -37.99 1.80
CA ASP A 226 -1.88 -39.30 1.25
C ASP A 226 -2.42 -39.47 -0.18
N ASP A 227 -2.15 -40.61 -0.81
CA ASP A 227 -2.62 -40.92 -2.17
C ASP A 227 -4.16 -40.94 -2.28
N ALA A 228 -4.85 -41.18 -1.16
CA ALA A 228 -6.31 -41.13 -1.05
C ALA A 228 -6.84 -39.71 -0.78
N ARG A 229 -5.98 -38.68 -0.83
CA ARG A 229 -6.27 -37.27 -0.53
C ARG A 229 -6.78 -37.00 0.89
N ARG A 230 -6.49 -37.89 1.83
CA ARG A 230 -6.78 -37.66 3.25
C ARG A 230 -5.70 -36.80 3.86
N ASP A 231 -6.11 -35.86 4.70
CA ASP A 231 -5.18 -35.01 5.42
C ASP A 231 -4.36 -35.84 6.42
N LEU A 232 -3.04 -35.70 6.35
CA LEU A 232 -2.09 -36.26 7.30
C LEU A 232 -1.66 -35.18 8.30
N GLU A 233 -0.98 -35.58 9.37
CA GLU A 233 -0.36 -34.64 10.29
C GLU A 233 0.57 -33.67 9.54
N PRO A 234 0.45 -32.35 9.77
CA PRO A 234 1.30 -31.36 9.12
C PRO A 234 2.78 -31.56 9.45
N VAL A 235 3.65 -31.30 8.47
CA VAL A 235 5.09 -31.20 8.72
C VAL A 235 5.39 -29.78 9.19
N ILE A 236 6.01 -29.66 10.35
CA ILE A 236 6.35 -28.37 10.95
C ILE A 236 7.75 -27.95 10.52
N HIS A 237 7.83 -26.91 9.70
CA HIS A 237 9.09 -26.24 9.36
C HIS A 237 9.31 -25.04 10.27
N LYS A 238 10.56 -24.75 10.62
CA LYS A 238 10.92 -23.66 11.55
C LYS A 238 11.88 -22.68 10.90
N PHE A 239 11.67 -21.39 11.15
CA PHE A 239 12.46 -20.32 10.55
C PHE A 239 12.83 -19.27 11.59
N ALA A 240 14.09 -18.86 11.61
CA ALA A 240 14.58 -17.76 12.44
C ALA A 240 14.50 -16.44 11.65
N VAL A 241 13.83 -15.45 12.21
CA VAL A 241 13.58 -14.14 11.60
C VAL A 241 13.90 -13.01 12.57
N ALA A 242 14.35 -11.88 12.03
CA ALA A 242 14.56 -10.64 12.79
C ALA A 242 13.35 -9.72 12.64
N ALA A 243 13.58 -8.40 12.52
CA ALA A 243 12.52 -7.47 12.14
C ALA A 243 11.92 -7.83 10.78
N PRO A 244 10.61 -7.60 10.55
CA PRO A 244 10.05 -7.67 9.21
C PRO A 244 10.83 -6.76 8.25
N TYR A 245 11.16 -7.28 7.07
CA TYR A 245 11.69 -6.48 5.96
C TYR A 245 10.59 -5.62 5.35
N PHE A 246 9.37 -6.16 5.32
CA PHE A 246 8.16 -5.47 4.88
C PHE A 246 7.04 -5.68 5.90
N GLN A 247 6.21 -4.67 6.09
CA GLN A 247 5.01 -4.76 6.92
C GLN A 247 3.91 -3.85 6.37
N ALA A 248 2.73 -4.43 6.13
CA ALA A 248 1.55 -3.67 5.76
C ALA A 248 0.98 -2.92 6.98
N PRO A 249 0.54 -1.66 6.82
CA PRO A 249 -0.07 -0.90 7.91
C PRO A 249 -1.50 -1.35 8.20
N GLY A 250 -2.03 -0.92 9.34
CA GLY A 250 -3.41 -1.13 9.76
C GLY A 250 -3.59 -2.26 10.78
N VAL A 251 -4.84 -2.42 11.25
CA VAL A 251 -5.21 -3.38 12.30
C VAL A 251 -6.06 -4.52 11.73
N ALA A 252 -7.14 -4.17 11.04
CA ALA A 252 -8.02 -5.11 10.35
C ALA A 252 -7.54 -5.37 8.91
N GLY A 253 -7.82 -6.57 8.40
CA GLY A 253 -7.40 -7.03 7.09
C GLY A 253 -6.20 -7.98 7.16
N ARG A 254 -5.38 -7.99 6.11
CA ARG A 254 -4.36 -9.03 5.91
C ARG A 254 -3.17 -8.97 6.87
N PHE A 255 -2.87 -7.79 7.41
CA PHE A 255 -1.71 -7.55 8.29
C PHE A 255 -0.43 -8.29 7.84
N THR A 256 -0.08 -8.15 6.56
CA THR A 256 1.01 -8.91 5.94
C THR A 256 2.37 -8.47 6.47
N ARG A 257 3.20 -9.43 6.85
CA ARG A 257 4.60 -9.24 7.25
C ARG A 257 5.50 -10.11 6.36
N GLY A 258 6.54 -9.50 5.80
CA GLY A 258 7.55 -10.16 4.99
C GLY A 258 8.87 -10.22 5.74
N TYR A 259 9.43 -11.41 5.91
CA TYR A 259 10.67 -11.65 6.64
C TYR A 259 11.73 -12.23 5.72
N ILE A 260 12.97 -11.81 5.92
CA ILE A 260 14.13 -12.55 5.44
C ILE A 260 14.49 -13.56 6.52
N ALA A 261 14.43 -14.83 6.17
CA ALA A 261 14.39 -15.93 7.12
C ALA A 261 15.55 -16.90 6.91
N LEU A 262 15.98 -17.54 7.99
CA LEU A 262 16.93 -18.66 7.97
C LEU A 262 16.22 -19.94 8.40
N PRO A 263 16.25 -21.03 7.60
CA PRO A 263 15.73 -22.32 8.01
C PRO A 263 16.42 -22.84 9.27
N VAL A 264 15.62 -23.32 10.23
CA VAL A 264 16.08 -23.94 11.47
C VAL A 264 15.88 -25.45 11.37
N ASN A 265 16.95 -26.20 11.57
CA ASN A 265 16.93 -27.67 11.52
C ASN A 265 16.29 -28.29 12.78
N ASP A 266 16.08 -29.61 12.75
CA ASP A 266 15.43 -30.34 13.86
C ASP A 266 16.22 -30.28 15.19
N LYS A 267 17.52 -29.99 15.12
CA LYS A 267 18.38 -29.80 16.30
C LYS A 267 18.28 -28.38 16.88
N GLY A 268 17.48 -27.50 16.28
CA GLY A 268 17.30 -26.12 16.69
C GLY A 268 18.43 -25.18 16.23
N GLY A 269 19.29 -25.60 15.30
CA GLY A 269 20.37 -24.79 14.73
C GLY A 269 20.11 -24.40 13.27
N ILE A 270 21.07 -23.73 12.63
CA ILE A 270 21.02 -23.35 11.22
C ILE A 270 22.16 -24.09 10.49
N ASP A 271 21.83 -24.92 9.51
CA ASP A 271 22.81 -25.71 8.75
C ASP A 271 23.75 -24.81 7.94
N ASP A 272 25.04 -25.15 7.85
CA ASP A 272 26.06 -24.34 7.16
C ASP A 272 25.72 -24.00 5.70
N LYS A 273 24.98 -24.89 5.03
CA LYS A 273 24.52 -24.74 3.64
C LYS A 273 23.18 -24.00 3.50
N ALA A 274 22.47 -23.75 4.60
CA ALA A 274 21.18 -23.06 4.57
C ALA A 274 21.35 -21.66 3.97
N THR A 275 20.52 -21.35 2.98
CA THR A 275 20.40 -20.04 2.34
C THR A 275 19.28 -19.23 2.99
N PHE A 276 19.30 -17.92 2.77
CA PHE A 276 18.16 -17.08 3.14
C PHE A 276 16.95 -17.40 2.24
N VAL A 277 15.76 -17.28 2.82
CA VAL A 277 14.47 -17.43 2.12
C VAL A 277 13.55 -16.29 2.52
N PHE A 278 12.48 -16.05 1.75
CA PHE A 278 11.46 -15.08 2.11
C PHE A 278 10.27 -15.78 2.76
N LEU A 279 9.89 -15.34 3.96
CA LEU A 279 8.72 -15.83 4.69
C LEU A 279 7.66 -14.73 4.73
N LYS A 280 6.51 -14.97 4.09
CA LYS A 280 5.31 -14.12 4.18
C LYS A 280 4.40 -14.70 5.26
N ASP A 281 3.99 -13.84 6.18
CA ASP A 281 3.10 -14.11 7.30
C ASP A 281 1.89 -13.18 7.18
N ALA A 282 0.70 -13.74 7.08
CA ALA A 282 -0.50 -12.96 6.76
C ALA A 282 -1.79 -13.59 7.32
N TRP A 283 -2.77 -12.74 7.57
CA TRP A 283 -4.15 -13.11 7.85
C TRP A 283 -4.93 -13.13 6.54
N ARG A 284 -4.93 -14.27 5.84
CA ARG A 284 -5.62 -14.37 4.54
C ARG A 284 -7.14 -14.37 4.76
N VAL A 285 -7.89 -13.84 3.79
CA VAL A 285 -9.35 -13.97 3.80
C VAL A 285 -9.70 -15.45 3.66
N ASP A 286 -10.49 -15.97 4.59
CA ASP A 286 -10.90 -17.36 4.58
C ASP A 286 -12.25 -17.50 3.86
N HIS A 287 -12.18 -17.81 2.56
CA HIS A 287 -13.33 -17.95 1.71
C HIS A 287 -13.15 -19.14 0.75
N PRO A 288 -14.15 -20.02 0.56
CA PRO A 288 -14.01 -21.22 -0.27
C PRO A 288 -13.61 -20.95 -1.73
N GLY A 289 -13.88 -19.75 -2.23
CA GLY A 289 -13.51 -19.32 -3.59
C GLY A 289 -12.13 -18.65 -3.72
N ILE A 290 -11.31 -18.65 -2.66
CA ILE A 290 -9.95 -18.12 -2.65
C ILE A 290 -9.00 -19.28 -2.32
N GLU A 291 -8.13 -19.62 -3.27
CA GLU A 291 -7.09 -20.64 -3.08
C GLU A 291 -5.94 -20.10 -2.23
N GLN A 292 -5.26 -20.99 -1.50
CA GLN A 292 -4.04 -20.61 -0.81
C GLN A 292 -2.94 -20.28 -1.84
N GLU A 293 -2.22 -19.17 -1.63
CA GLU A 293 -1.14 -18.72 -2.51
C GLU A 293 -0.11 -19.83 -2.77
N GLY A 294 0.27 -20.60 -1.75
CA GLY A 294 1.24 -21.67 -1.88
C GLY A 294 0.74 -22.84 -2.72
N THR A 295 -0.58 -23.12 -2.73
CA THR A 295 -1.17 -24.11 -3.64
C THR A 295 -1.03 -23.66 -5.09
N THR A 296 -1.29 -22.38 -5.36
CA THR A 296 -1.08 -21.80 -6.69
C THR A 296 0.39 -21.85 -7.09
N LEU A 297 1.31 -21.42 -6.23
CA LEU A 297 2.75 -21.46 -6.50
C LEU A 297 3.23 -22.89 -6.75
N GLN A 298 2.78 -23.86 -5.96
CA GLN A 298 3.09 -25.27 -6.17
C GLN A 298 2.66 -25.74 -7.57
N PHE A 299 1.44 -25.38 -7.98
CA PHE A 299 0.91 -25.71 -9.30
C PHE A 299 1.73 -25.09 -10.44
N LEU A 300 2.12 -23.82 -10.30
CA LEU A 300 2.92 -23.08 -11.29
C LEU A 300 4.35 -23.63 -11.38
N ASN A 301 5.00 -23.90 -10.23
CA ASN A 301 6.34 -24.46 -10.17
C ASN A 301 6.39 -25.88 -10.79
N GLN A 302 5.38 -26.73 -10.55
CA GLN A 302 5.27 -28.05 -11.18
C GLN A 302 5.19 -27.98 -12.71
N ARG A 303 4.59 -26.90 -13.23
CA ARG A 303 4.50 -26.61 -14.67
C ARG A 303 5.69 -25.83 -15.21
N LYS A 304 6.69 -25.56 -14.37
CA LYS A 304 7.91 -24.84 -14.72
C LYS A 304 7.63 -23.45 -15.30
N VAL A 305 6.58 -22.78 -14.80
CA VAL A 305 6.32 -21.38 -15.14
C VAL A 305 7.53 -20.56 -14.69
N PRO A 306 8.16 -19.77 -15.58
CA PRO A 306 9.34 -18.98 -15.24
C PRO A 306 8.96 -17.74 -14.42
N PHE A 307 9.95 -17.17 -13.72
CA PHE A 307 9.83 -15.84 -13.08
C PHE A 307 8.66 -15.71 -12.08
N VAL A 308 8.28 -16.82 -11.45
CA VAL A 308 7.40 -16.87 -10.28
C VAL A 308 8.19 -17.41 -9.09
N PRO A 309 7.82 -17.06 -7.85
CA PRO A 309 8.50 -17.58 -6.67
C PRO A 309 8.54 -19.11 -6.62
N THR A 310 9.69 -19.66 -6.23
CA THR A 310 9.85 -21.08 -5.95
C THR A 310 9.36 -21.37 -4.54
N LEU A 311 8.27 -22.13 -4.43
CA LEU A 311 7.70 -22.53 -3.15
C LEU A 311 8.64 -23.45 -2.36
N VAL A 312 8.87 -23.11 -1.09
CA VAL A 312 9.58 -23.95 -0.12
C VAL A 312 8.57 -24.73 0.73
N CYS A 313 7.66 -24.03 1.41
CA CYS A 313 6.58 -24.63 2.20
C CYS A 313 5.50 -23.58 2.50
N HIS A 314 4.29 -24.01 2.85
CA HIS A 314 3.20 -23.12 3.25
C HIS A 314 2.13 -23.85 4.04
N GLY A 315 1.26 -23.12 4.73
CA GLY A 315 0.03 -23.67 5.30
C GLY A 315 -0.69 -22.71 6.24
N ASP A 316 -1.96 -23.04 6.48
CA ASP A 316 -2.76 -22.41 7.54
C ASP A 316 -2.34 -22.92 8.91
N LEU A 317 -2.33 -22.05 9.92
CA LEU A 317 -1.87 -22.36 11.28
C LEU A 317 -3.01 -22.81 12.22
N GLY A 318 -4.22 -23.01 11.68
CA GLY A 318 -5.42 -23.35 12.46
C GLY A 318 -5.96 -22.21 13.34
N GLN A 319 -5.52 -20.97 13.10
CA GLN A 319 -5.91 -19.78 13.86
C GLN A 319 -6.83 -18.91 13.01
N VAL A 320 -8.02 -18.58 13.54
CA VAL A 320 -9.07 -17.87 12.80
C VAL A 320 -9.60 -16.72 13.65
N THR A 321 -9.91 -15.58 13.02
CA THR A 321 -10.56 -14.45 13.68
C THR A 321 -11.93 -14.85 14.23
N LYS A 322 -12.44 -14.13 15.24
CA LYS A 322 -13.74 -14.44 15.88
C LYS A 322 -14.74 -13.28 15.82
N SER A 323 -14.29 -12.09 15.44
CA SER A 323 -15.12 -10.89 15.37
C SER A 323 -16.39 -11.09 14.52
N GLN A 324 -16.30 -11.77 13.39
CA GLN A 324 -17.46 -12.03 12.54
C GLN A 324 -18.53 -12.94 13.19
N ASP A 325 -18.14 -13.86 14.07
CA ASP A 325 -19.07 -14.79 14.72
C ASP A 325 -19.84 -14.05 15.82
N HIS A 326 -19.13 -13.27 16.64
CA HIS A 326 -19.76 -12.42 17.64
C HIS A 326 -20.65 -11.33 17.02
N TRP A 327 -20.32 -10.85 15.82
CA TRP A 327 -21.16 -9.88 15.13
C TRP A 327 -22.53 -10.49 14.79
N LYS A 328 -22.56 -11.75 14.32
CA LYS A 328 -23.79 -12.48 14.03
C LYS A 328 -24.62 -12.71 15.28
N GLU A 329 -23.97 -13.05 16.40
CA GLU A 329 -24.64 -13.24 17.70
C GLU A 329 -25.37 -11.97 18.17
N LEU A 330 -24.77 -10.80 17.96
CA LEU A 330 -25.33 -9.51 18.38
C LEU A 330 -26.36 -8.93 17.40
N HIS A 331 -26.37 -9.38 16.15
CA HIS A 331 -27.29 -8.90 15.11
C HIS A 331 -28.13 -10.05 14.54
N PRO A 332 -28.93 -10.74 15.38
CA PRO A 332 -29.75 -11.85 14.92
C PRO A 332 -30.76 -11.35 13.89
N GLY A 333 -30.71 -11.90 12.68
CA GLY A 333 -31.61 -11.54 11.57
C GLY A 333 -31.01 -10.64 10.50
N VAL A 334 -29.76 -10.19 10.63
CA VAL A 334 -29.04 -9.56 9.51
C VAL A 334 -28.26 -10.63 8.75
N GLU A 335 -28.70 -10.94 7.53
CA GLU A 335 -28.07 -12.00 6.71
C GLU A 335 -26.65 -11.65 6.28
N ARG A 336 -26.38 -10.38 5.95
CA ARG A 336 -25.08 -9.93 5.47
C ARG A 336 -24.19 -9.50 6.63
N VAL A 337 -23.13 -10.26 6.88
CA VAL A 337 -22.07 -9.89 7.83
C VAL A 337 -21.06 -8.97 7.14
N PRO A 338 -20.80 -7.76 7.68
CA PRO A 338 -19.86 -6.82 7.06
C PRO A 338 -18.39 -7.20 7.32
N LEU A 339 -18.12 -8.04 8.33
CA LEU A 339 -16.78 -8.47 8.71
C LEU A 339 -16.35 -9.72 7.95
N LYS A 340 -15.10 -9.74 7.49
CA LYS A 340 -14.50 -10.88 6.79
C LYS A 340 -13.83 -11.83 7.81
N THR A 341 -14.01 -13.12 7.63
CA THR A 341 -13.22 -14.15 8.34
C THR A 341 -11.80 -14.14 7.81
N HIS A 342 -10.81 -14.14 8.69
CA HIS A 342 -9.41 -14.30 8.31
C HIS A 342 -8.77 -15.48 9.04
N SER A 343 -7.94 -16.22 8.31
CA SER A 343 -7.17 -17.36 8.80
C SER A 343 -5.68 -17.03 8.73
N HIS A 344 -4.95 -17.33 9.80
CA HIS A 344 -3.52 -17.06 9.87
C HIS A 344 -2.76 -18.07 9.02
N TYR A 345 -1.96 -17.56 8.10
CA TYR A 345 -1.32 -18.30 7.03
C TYR A 345 0.13 -17.87 6.86
N ARG A 346 1.02 -18.83 6.58
CA ARG A 346 2.42 -18.56 6.24
C ARG A 346 2.80 -19.26 4.95
N VAL A 347 3.58 -18.58 4.11
CA VAL A 347 4.20 -19.12 2.90
C VAL A 347 5.67 -18.72 2.86
N VAL A 348 6.52 -19.67 2.46
CA VAL A 348 7.95 -19.49 2.33
C VAL A 348 8.36 -19.76 0.89
N VAL A 349 9.12 -18.85 0.30
CA VAL A 349 9.65 -18.96 -1.07
C VAL A 349 11.17 -18.78 -1.08
N LYS A 350 11.84 -19.37 -2.07
CA LYS A 350 13.31 -19.36 -2.17
C LYS A 350 13.84 -17.95 -2.39
N GLU A 351 13.24 -17.22 -3.32
CA GLU A 351 13.73 -15.93 -3.80
C GLU A 351 13.41 -14.81 -2.80
N VAL A 352 14.41 -13.95 -2.56
CA VAL A 352 14.25 -12.70 -1.79
C VAL A 352 14.36 -11.54 -2.77
N GLY A 353 13.22 -11.06 -3.27
CA GLY A 353 13.16 -9.96 -4.24
C GLY A 353 13.33 -8.58 -3.60
N LEU A 354 13.77 -7.62 -4.42
CA LEU A 354 13.72 -6.18 -4.13
C LEU A 354 12.50 -5.57 -4.83
N PRO A 355 11.88 -4.52 -4.27
CA PRO A 355 10.88 -3.73 -4.98
C PRO A 355 11.40 -3.22 -6.32
N LEU A 356 10.54 -3.19 -7.35
CA LEU A 356 10.95 -2.78 -8.71
C LEU A 356 11.57 -1.38 -8.76
N GLU A 357 11.22 -0.46 -7.86
CA GLU A 357 11.88 0.86 -7.74
C GLU A 357 13.38 0.80 -7.44
N LYS A 358 13.92 -0.36 -7.10
CA LYS A 358 15.36 -0.59 -6.88
C LYS A 358 16.13 -0.95 -8.16
N PHE A 359 15.49 -0.97 -9.35
CA PHE A 359 16.22 -1.10 -10.63
C PHE A 359 17.39 -0.12 -10.66
N LEU A 360 18.57 -0.53 -11.08
CA LEU A 360 19.78 0.16 -10.62
C LEU A 360 20.15 1.31 -11.56
N GLU A 361 20.21 1.03 -12.86
CA GLU A 361 20.96 1.90 -13.76
C GLU A 361 20.12 2.40 -14.92
N SER A 362 19.31 1.56 -15.57
CA SER A 362 18.65 1.95 -16.82
C SER A 362 17.17 1.62 -16.95
N SER A 363 16.48 2.37 -17.80
CA SER A 363 15.13 2.06 -18.28
C SER A 363 15.05 0.72 -19.03
N SER A 364 16.15 0.25 -19.61
CA SER A 364 16.25 -1.08 -20.20
C SER A 364 16.07 -2.17 -19.13
N GLU A 365 16.70 -2.02 -17.94
CA GLU A 365 16.51 -2.96 -16.82
C GLU A 365 15.05 -2.98 -16.33
N LEU A 366 14.40 -1.80 -16.23
CA LEU A 366 12.99 -1.70 -15.89
C LEU A 366 12.12 -2.46 -16.91
N CYS A 367 12.37 -2.26 -18.20
CA CYS A 367 11.64 -2.93 -19.27
C CYS A 367 11.91 -4.44 -19.29
N TYR A 368 13.14 -4.87 -19.01
CA TYR A 368 13.51 -6.29 -18.93
C TYR A 368 12.84 -6.98 -17.73
N ALA A 369 12.79 -6.33 -16.57
CA ALA A 369 12.06 -6.83 -15.42
C ALA A 369 10.56 -6.99 -15.71
N LEU A 370 9.94 -6.00 -16.37
CA LEU A 370 8.55 -6.12 -16.82
C LEU A 370 8.37 -7.24 -17.83
N TYR A 371 9.25 -7.36 -18.82
CA TYR A 371 9.23 -8.43 -19.81
C TYR A 371 9.25 -9.81 -19.14
N CYS A 372 10.11 -10.01 -18.13
CA CYS A 372 10.14 -11.24 -17.33
C CYS A 372 8.79 -11.50 -16.64
N CYS A 373 8.19 -10.48 -16.02
CA CYS A 373 6.89 -10.62 -15.36
C CYS A 373 5.74 -10.91 -16.34
N ILE A 374 5.77 -10.29 -17.53
CA ILE A 374 4.80 -10.56 -18.61
C ILE A 374 4.97 -12.01 -19.11
N LYS A 375 6.21 -12.51 -19.22
CA LYS A 375 6.48 -13.90 -19.59
C LYS A 375 6.01 -14.88 -18.51
N ALA A 376 6.18 -14.53 -17.23
CA ALA A 376 5.64 -15.28 -16.09
C ALA A 376 4.12 -15.40 -16.20
N HIS A 377 3.46 -14.27 -16.43
CA HIS A 377 2.03 -14.20 -16.59
C HIS A 377 1.55 -14.97 -17.83
N ALA A 378 2.24 -14.87 -18.97
CA ALA A 378 1.92 -15.61 -20.19
C ALA A 378 1.93 -17.12 -19.94
N ALA A 379 3.03 -17.63 -19.38
CA ALA A 379 3.16 -19.03 -19.05
C ALA A 379 2.15 -19.48 -17.98
N ALA A 380 1.78 -18.63 -17.01
CA ALA A 380 0.69 -18.93 -16.07
C ALA A 380 -0.67 -18.98 -16.77
N PHE A 381 -0.94 -18.05 -17.68
CA PHE A 381 -2.18 -17.97 -18.46
C PHE A 381 -2.38 -19.21 -19.32
N ASP A 382 -1.31 -19.72 -19.97
CA ASP A 382 -1.33 -20.97 -20.73
C ASP A 382 -1.70 -22.20 -19.88
N THR A 383 -1.46 -22.11 -18.57
CA THR A 383 -1.84 -23.14 -17.60
C THR A 383 -3.25 -22.95 -17.05
N GLY A 384 -3.96 -21.93 -17.54
CA GLY A 384 -5.30 -21.56 -17.16
C GLY A 384 -5.38 -20.69 -15.91
N ILE A 385 -4.35 -19.90 -15.58
CA ILE A 385 -4.33 -19.02 -14.39
C ILE A 385 -4.18 -17.55 -14.79
N LEU A 386 -5.07 -16.71 -14.30
CA LEU A 386 -4.97 -15.24 -14.32
C LEU A 386 -4.52 -14.72 -12.94
N HIS A 387 -3.69 -13.69 -12.90
CA HIS A 387 -3.11 -13.17 -11.65
C HIS A 387 -4.10 -12.28 -10.88
N ARG A 388 -4.79 -11.39 -11.59
CA ARG A 388 -5.81 -10.42 -11.12
C ARG A 388 -5.33 -9.33 -10.15
N ASP A 389 -4.01 -9.16 -9.98
CA ASP A 389 -3.45 -8.09 -9.14
C ASP A 389 -2.06 -7.67 -9.61
N ILE A 390 -1.93 -7.44 -10.92
CA ILE A 390 -0.71 -6.85 -11.49
C ILE A 390 -0.58 -5.42 -10.95
N SER A 391 0.44 -5.19 -10.14
CA SER A 391 0.66 -3.92 -9.45
C SER A 391 2.15 -3.68 -9.21
N ALA A 392 2.54 -2.42 -8.98
CA ALA A 392 3.93 -2.07 -8.70
C ALA A 392 4.51 -2.77 -7.46
N GLY A 393 3.66 -3.17 -6.49
CA GLY A 393 4.10 -3.90 -5.29
C GLY A 393 4.36 -5.39 -5.52
N ASN A 394 3.80 -5.96 -6.59
CA ASN A 394 3.83 -7.38 -6.89
C ASN A 394 4.87 -7.74 -7.96
N LEU A 395 5.43 -6.75 -8.64
CA LEU A 395 6.59 -6.92 -9.52
C LEU A 395 7.86 -6.62 -8.72
N LEU A 396 8.72 -7.62 -8.59
CA LEU A 396 10.00 -7.52 -7.88
C LEU A 396 11.17 -7.74 -8.86
N ILE A 397 12.37 -7.40 -8.43
CA ILE A 397 13.62 -7.80 -9.09
C ILE A 397 14.45 -8.68 -8.17
N TYR A 398 15.14 -9.65 -8.74
CA TYR A 398 16.06 -10.52 -8.02
C TYR A 398 17.21 -10.91 -8.94
N LYS A 399 18.27 -11.48 -8.37
CA LYS A 399 19.32 -12.10 -9.17
C LYS A 399 18.99 -13.57 -9.39
N ASP A 400 19.04 -14.01 -10.64
CA ASP A 400 18.87 -15.42 -10.99
C ASP A 400 20.13 -16.25 -10.67
N ASP A 401 20.10 -17.54 -11.02
CA ASP A 401 21.21 -18.46 -10.73
C ASP A 401 22.49 -18.08 -11.51
N GLU A 402 22.37 -17.33 -12.61
CA GLU A 402 23.46 -16.73 -13.38
C GLU A 402 23.99 -15.42 -12.75
N GLY A 403 23.22 -14.81 -11.85
CA GLY A 403 23.58 -13.59 -11.13
C GLY A 403 23.11 -12.30 -11.79
N GLU A 404 22.25 -12.40 -12.80
CA GLU A 404 21.70 -11.30 -13.58
C GLU A 404 20.39 -10.77 -12.98
N TRP A 405 20.15 -9.46 -13.10
CA TRP A 405 18.92 -8.85 -12.59
C TRP A 405 17.72 -9.20 -13.49
N THR A 406 16.76 -9.88 -12.89
CA THR A 406 15.60 -10.44 -13.57
C THR A 406 14.31 -10.07 -12.81
N GLY A 407 13.20 -9.97 -13.52
CA GLY A 407 11.88 -9.71 -12.92
C GLY A 407 11.26 -10.95 -12.26
N LEU A 408 10.50 -10.74 -11.19
CA LEU A 408 9.77 -11.78 -10.46
C LEU A 408 8.32 -11.31 -10.21
N LEU A 409 7.35 -12.06 -10.73
CA LEU A 409 5.93 -11.80 -10.50
C LEU A 409 5.45 -12.52 -9.24
N ASN A 410 5.20 -11.75 -8.18
CA ASN A 410 4.87 -12.23 -6.84
C ASN A 410 3.38 -11.99 -6.49
N ASP A 411 2.95 -12.59 -5.37
CA ASP A 411 1.62 -12.41 -4.78
C ASP A 411 0.45 -13.00 -5.58
N TRP A 412 0.45 -14.33 -5.69
CA TRP A 412 -0.56 -15.10 -6.42
C TRP A 412 -1.83 -15.39 -5.59
N GLU A 413 -2.03 -14.72 -4.45
CA GLU A 413 -3.16 -14.97 -3.55
C GLU A 413 -4.51 -14.62 -4.16
N LEU A 414 -4.53 -13.64 -5.07
CA LEU A 414 -5.72 -13.22 -5.80
C LEU A 414 -5.86 -13.93 -7.14
N SER A 415 -4.99 -14.88 -7.48
CA SER A 415 -5.10 -15.59 -8.76
C SER A 415 -6.40 -16.39 -8.88
N LYS A 416 -6.85 -16.62 -10.12
CA LYS A 416 -7.97 -17.52 -10.39
C LYS A 416 -7.75 -18.32 -11.66
N LYS A 417 -8.37 -19.51 -11.68
CA LYS A 417 -8.47 -20.31 -12.88
C LYS A 417 -9.35 -19.59 -13.91
N VAL A 418 -8.96 -19.67 -15.17
CA VAL A 418 -9.73 -19.16 -16.29
C VAL A 418 -10.93 -20.10 -16.50
N ASP A 419 -12.07 -19.76 -15.91
CA ASP A 419 -13.32 -20.51 -16.11
C ASP A 419 -13.85 -20.28 -17.53
N ASN A 420 -13.81 -21.27 -18.40
CA ASN A 420 -14.46 -21.18 -19.72
C ASN A 420 -15.95 -21.57 -19.70
N GLU A 421 -16.49 -22.07 -18.57
CA GLU A 421 -17.81 -22.73 -18.55
C GLU A 421 -18.82 -22.26 -17.48
N SER A 422 -18.51 -21.30 -16.59
CA SER A 422 -19.48 -20.84 -15.56
C SER A 422 -20.03 -19.43 -15.85
N PRO A 423 -21.35 -19.26 -16.06
CA PRO A 423 -22.02 -17.95 -16.12
C PRO A 423 -22.11 -17.25 -14.74
N GLU A 424 -21.71 -17.94 -13.67
CA GLU A 424 -21.88 -17.53 -12.28
C GLU A 424 -20.66 -16.82 -11.69
N GLY A 425 -19.65 -16.49 -12.51
CA GLY A 425 -18.41 -15.81 -12.11
C GLY A 425 -18.57 -14.33 -11.72
N ARG A 426 -19.68 -13.95 -11.08
CA ARG A 426 -19.87 -12.61 -10.49
C ARG A 426 -18.90 -12.46 -9.33
N GLN A 427 -17.95 -11.54 -9.43
CA GLN A 427 -17.15 -11.16 -8.27
C GLN A 427 -18.04 -10.40 -7.28
N PRO A 428 -18.14 -10.83 -6.01
CA PRO A 428 -18.90 -10.09 -5.00
C PRO A 428 -18.26 -8.72 -4.68
N ASP A 429 -16.93 -8.63 -4.77
CA ASP A 429 -16.12 -7.45 -4.47
C ASP A 429 -15.11 -7.19 -5.61
N ARG A 430 -14.86 -5.92 -5.94
CA ARG A 430 -13.79 -5.51 -6.88
C ARG A 430 -12.42 -5.88 -6.29
N THR A 431 -11.70 -6.81 -6.90
CA THR A 431 -10.34 -7.21 -6.47
C THR A 431 -9.25 -6.57 -7.35
N GLY A 432 -8.15 -6.12 -6.73
CA GLY A 432 -6.98 -5.58 -7.41
C GLY A 432 -6.58 -4.18 -6.89
N THR A 433 -5.36 -3.76 -7.21
CA THR A 433 -4.83 -2.45 -6.80
C THR A 433 -5.34 -1.32 -7.71
N TRP A 434 -6.21 -0.44 -7.18
CA TRP A 434 -6.91 0.65 -7.91
C TRP A 434 -6.04 1.38 -8.96
N GLN A 435 -4.84 1.79 -8.56
CA GLN A 435 -3.91 2.56 -9.39
C GLN A 435 -3.57 1.85 -10.71
N TYR A 436 -3.51 0.52 -10.71
CA TYR A 436 -3.07 -0.27 -11.86
C TYR A 436 -4.21 -1.03 -12.55
N MET A 437 -5.42 -1.04 -11.97
CA MET A 437 -6.58 -1.63 -12.64
C MET A 437 -6.91 -0.90 -13.95
N SER A 438 -7.37 -1.67 -14.93
CA SER A 438 -7.83 -1.16 -16.22
C SER A 438 -9.00 -0.19 -16.06
N ALA A 439 -9.15 0.77 -16.97
CA ALA A 439 -10.29 1.70 -16.91
C ALA A 439 -11.63 0.95 -17.04
N HIS A 440 -11.71 -0.13 -17.82
CA HIS A 440 -12.89 -0.99 -17.88
C HIS A 440 -13.23 -1.67 -16.55
N ALA A 441 -12.26 -2.29 -15.88
CA ALA A 441 -12.49 -2.94 -14.59
C ALA A 441 -12.85 -1.92 -13.47
N LEU A 442 -12.34 -0.69 -13.59
CA LEU A 442 -12.73 0.42 -12.71
C LEU A 442 -14.13 0.96 -13.01
N ASN A 443 -14.59 0.93 -14.26
CA ASN A 443 -15.89 1.44 -14.65
C ASN A 443 -17.03 0.44 -14.42
N ASP A 444 -16.74 -0.87 -14.39
CA ASP A 444 -17.69 -1.92 -14.07
C ASP A 444 -17.17 -2.80 -12.92
N PRO A 445 -17.58 -2.54 -11.65
CA PRO A 445 -17.15 -3.34 -10.51
C PRO A 445 -17.56 -4.81 -10.57
N HIS A 446 -18.50 -5.20 -11.43
CA HIS A 446 -18.99 -6.56 -11.55
C HIS A 446 -18.43 -7.30 -12.77
N ARG A 447 -17.66 -6.60 -13.62
CA ARG A 447 -16.99 -7.17 -14.78
C ARG A 447 -16.00 -8.25 -14.37
N ARG A 448 -15.95 -9.31 -15.18
CA ARG A 448 -14.89 -10.31 -15.09
C ARG A 448 -13.59 -9.74 -15.67
N ILE A 449 -12.52 -9.83 -14.89
CA ILE A 449 -11.16 -9.52 -15.36
C ILE A 449 -10.76 -10.50 -16.46
N VAL A 450 -10.30 -9.95 -17.59
CA VAL A 450 -9.80 -10.69 -18.76
C VAL A 450 -8.34 -10.33 -19.04
N ILE A 451 -7.69 -11.03 -19.97
CA ILE A 451 -6.28 -10.81 -20.32
C ILE A 451 -5.99 -9.35 -20.73
N GLN A 452 -6.89 -8.71 -21.48
CA GLN A 452 -6.76 -7.31 -21.88
C GLN A 452 -6.63 -6.38 -20.66
N ASP A 453 -7.36 -6.67 -19.58
CA ASP A 453 -7.31 -5.90 -18.36
C ASP A 453 -5.94 -6.06 -17.65
N GLU A 454 -5.36 -7.27 -17.64
CA GLU A 454 -4.05 -7.51 -17.03
C GLU A 454 -2.89 -6.92 -17.87
N LEU A 455 -3.01 -6.94 -19.19
CA LEU A 455 -2.05 -6.28 -20.09
C LEU A 455 -2.08 -4.75 -19.91
N GLU A 456 -3.25 -4.15 -19.72
CA GLU A 456 -3.38 -2.73 -19.37
C GLU A 456 -2.74 -2.43 -18.00
N SER A 457 -2.87 -3.35 -17.03
CA SER A 457 -2.19 -3.21 -15.75
C SER A 457 -0.65 -3.21 -15.86
N PHE A 458 -0.06 -4.05 -16.71
CA PHE A 458 1.39 -3.98 -16.98
C PHE A 458 1.81 -2.63 -17.58
N PHE A 459 1.02 -2.08 -18.49
CA PHE A 459 1.24 -0.74 -19.03
C PHE A 459 1.19 0.33 -17.92
N HIS A 460 0.20 0.27 -17.02
CA HIS A 460 0.09 1.22 -15.92
C HIS A 460 1.30 1.14 -14.97
N VAL A 461 1.83 -0.06 -14.72
CA VAL A 461 3.07 -0.24 -13.93
C VAL A 461 4.29 0.37 -14.64
N LEU A 462 4.43 0.14 -15.96
CA LEU A 462 5.51 0.75 -16.76
C LEU A 462 5.45 2.28 -16.64
N LEU A 463 4.29 2.86 -16.90
CA LEU A 463 4.08 4.31 -16.85
C LEU A 463 4.36 4.88 -15.45
N TYR A 464 3.92 4.19 -14.40
CA TYR A 464 4.12 4.60 -13.02
C TYR A 464 5.60 4.73 -12.65
N TYR A 465 6.43 3.78 -13.07
CA TYR A 465 7.87 3.83 -12.83
C TYR A 465 8.56 4.80 -13.78
N ALA A 466 8.19 4.81 -15.05
CA ALA A 466 8.77 5.70 -16.05
C ALA A 466 8.62 7.18 -15.65
N ILE A 467 7.41 7.61 -15.25
CA ILE A 467 7.16 9.01 -14.85
C ILE A 467 7.85 9.40 -13.54
N ARG A 468 8.13 8.44 -12.66
CA ARG A 468 8.81 8.70 -11.39
C ARG A 468 10.31 8.89 -11.57
N PHE A 469 10.93 8.12 -12.47
CA PHE A 469 12.38 7.97 -12.50
C PHE A 469 13.05 8.42 -13.80
N LEU A 470 12.38 8.36 -14.96
CA LEU A 470 13.03 8.61 -16.26
C LEU A 470 12.89 10.07 -16.69
N PRO A 471 13.82 10.62 -17.49
CA PRO A 471 13.68 11.96 -18.09
C PRO A 471 12.45 12.03 -19.01
N HIS A 472 11.65 13.09 -18.89
CA HIS A 472 10.43 13.28 -19.66
C HIS A 472 10.06 14.76 -19.77
N ASN A 473 9.17 15.10 -20.70
CA ASN A 473 8.74 16.48 -20.95
C ASN A 473 7.69 17.06 -19.96
N LEU A 474 7.28 16.30 -18.94
CA LEU A 474 6.53 16.82 -17.79
C LEU A 474 7.47 17.47 -16.78
N GLN A 475 7.15 18.68 -16.30
CA GLN A 475 7.93 19.35 -15.25
C GLN A 475 7.86 18.56 -13.93
N ASP A 476 9.00 18.41 -13.24
CA ASP A 476 9.09 17.63 -11.99
C ASP A 476 8.08 18.10 -10.92
N SER A 477 7.82 19.40 -10.83
CA SER A 477 6.81 19.98 -9.92
C SER A 477 5.37 19.51 -10.21
N CYS A 478 5.10 19.05 -11.43
CA CYS A 478 3.80 18.55 -11.85
C CYS A 478 3.66 17.03 -11.70
N VAL A 479 4.75 16.28 -11.49
CA VAL A 479 4.71 14.80 -11.40
C VAL A 479 3.80 14.34 -10.26
N GLY A 480 3.85 15.00 -9.10
CA GLY A 480 2.93 14.70 -8.00
C GLY A 480 1.46 14.86 -8.39
N LYS A 481 1.12 15.95 -9.09
CA LYS A 481 -0.24 16.20 -9.59
C LYS A 481 -0.64 15.15 -10.62
N PHE A 482 0.25 14.81 -11.55
CA PHE A 482 0.01 13.79 -12.56
C PHE A 482 -0.28 12.43 -11.95
N LEU A 483 0.53 12.01 -10.96
CA LEU A 483 0.31 10.75 -10.25
C LEU A 483 -1.07 10.74 -9.57
N ALA A 484 -1.45 11.83 -8.93
CA ALA A 484 -2.78 11.96 -8.32
C ALA A 484 -3.91 11.89 -9.36
N ASP A 485 -3.84 12.70 -10.42
CA ASP A 485 -4.88 12.79 -11.44
C ASP A 485 -5.03 11.50 -12.26
N TYR A 486 -3.93 10.81 -12.57
CA TYR A 486 -3.91 9.62 -13.42
C TYR A 486 -4.15 8.32 -12.63
N PHE A 487 -3.44 8.12 -11.51
CA PHE A 487 -3.45 6.86 -10.78
C PHE A 487 -4.43 6.85 -9.61
N ASP A 488 -4.62 7.97 -8.92
CA ASP A 488 -5.39 8.02 -7.66
C ASP A 488 -6.81 8.57 -7.83
N ASP A 489 -7.05 9.39 -8.86
CA ASP A 489 -8.32 10.06 -9.07
C ASP A 489 -9.45 9.08 -9.43
N TYR A 490 -10.68 9.49 -9.12
CA TYR A 490 -11.87 8.70 -9.32
C TYR A 490 -13.07 9.59 -9.66
N SER A 491 -14.07 9.01 -10.32
CA SER A 491 -15.40 9.59 -10.47
C SER A 491 -16.43 8.78 -9.69
N THR A 492 -17.65 9.30 -9.53
CA THR A 492 -18.75 8.56 -8.88
C THR A 492 -19.91 8.37 -9.84
N TYR A 493 -20.42 7.14 -9.91
CA TYR A 493 -21.58 6.80 -10.72
C TYR A 493 -22.43 5.77 -9.98
N GLU A 494 -23.72 6.09 -9.78
CA GLU A 494 -24.68 5.23 -9.06
C GLU A 494 -24.21 4.72 -7.68
N GLY A 495 -23.43 5.54 -6.97
CA GLY A 495 -22.91 5.18 -5.64
C GLY A 495 -21.61 4.36 -5.67
N TYR A 496 -21.09 4.03 -6.85
CA TYR A 496 -19.80 3.37 -7.03
C TYR A 496 -18.71 4.37 -7.42
N TYR A 497 -17.47 4.08 -7.00
CA TYR A 497 -16.28 4.76 -7.49
C TYR A 497 -15.85 4.14 -8.82
N ILE A 498 -15.63 4.97 -9.83
CA ILE A 498 -15.23 4.59 -11.18
C ILE A 498 -13.95 5.29 -11.60
N CYS A 499 -13.40 4.92 -12.76
CA CYS A 499 -12.11 5.39 -13.25
C CYS A 499 -12.03 6.93 -13.27
N GLY A 500 -10.88 7.47 -12.86
CA GLY A 500 -10.55 8.88 -13.05
C GLY A 500 -10.46 9.26 -14.53
N ARG A 501 -10.68 10.54 -14.83
CA ARG A 501 -10.78 11.02 -16.23
C ARG A 501 -9.46 10.88 -16.97
N ALA A 502 -8.33 11.21 -16.36
CA ALA A 502 -7.04 11.22 -17.05
C ALA A 502 -6.62 9.82 -17.56
N LYS A 503 -6.80 8.78 -16.73
CA LYS A 503 -6.56 7.39 -17.13
C LYS A 503 -7.49 6.95 -18.26
N HIS A 504 -8.79 7.18 -18.10
CA HIS A 504 -9.79 6.81 -19.11
C HIS A 504 -9.51 7.51 -20.45
N ASP A 505 -9.24 8.81 -20.43
CA ASP A 505 -8.97 9.59 -21.64
C ASP A 505 -7.67 9.14 -22.32
N ALA A 506 -6.64 8.71 -21.58
CA ALA A 506 -5.44 8.16 -22.19
C ALA A 506 -5.72 6.87 -22.98
N MET A 507 -6.54 5.98 -22.42
CA MET A 507 -6.93 4.73 -23.10
C MET A 507 -7.79 5.02 -24.34
N VAL A 508 -8.75 5.95 -24.24
CA VAL A 508 -9.65 6.29 -25.36
C VAL A 508 -8.96 7.07 -26.48
N ASN A 509 -8.02 7.97 -26.12
CA ASN A 509 -7.35 8.81 -27.10
C ASN A 509 -6.12 8.13 -27.74
N GLY A 510 -5.51 7.16 -27.05
CA GLY A 510 -4.27 6.51 -27.47
C GLY A 510 -3.02 7.37 -27.25
N PHE A 511 -3.09 8.38 -26.38
CA PHE A 511 -1.95 9.21 -25.96
C PHE A 511 -2.25 9.87 -24.60
N ILE A 512 -1.20 10.26 -23.88
CA ILE A 512 -1.31 10.95 -22.59
C ILE A 512 -1.15 12.45 -22.78
N ASP A 513 -2.20 13.20 -22.45
CA ASP A 513 -2.27 14.66 -22.63
C ASP A 513 -1.72 15.42 -21.42
N LEU A 514 -0.82 16.37 -21.66
CA LEU A 514 -0.16 17.19 -20.65
C LEU A 514 -0.70 18.63 -20.54
N ARG A 515 -1.66 19.03 -21.37
CA ARG A 515 -2.17 20.41 -21.44
C ARG A 515 -2.69 20.95 -20.11
N THR A 516 -3.22 20.09 -19.25
CA THR A 516 -3.74 20.44 -17.93
C THR A 516 -2.66 20.66 -16.87
N TYR A 517 -1.39 20.37 -17.16
CA TYR A 517 -0.28 20.52 -16.21
C TYR A 517 0.59 21.73 -16.51
N HIS A 518 0.94 21.98 -17.78
CA HIS A 518 1.83 23.09 -18.17
C HIS A 518 1.18 24.12 -19.12
N GLY A 519 -0.16 24.07 -19.27
CA GLY A 519 -0.90 24.93 -20.18
C GLY A 519 -0.78 24.50 -21.64
N ASN A 520 -1.69 24.95 -22.50
CA ASN A 520 -1.66 24.59 -23.92
C ASN A 520 -0.45 25.25 -24.59
N GLN A 521 0.53 24.46 -25.02
CA GLN A 521 1.66 24.92 -25.82
C GLN A 521 1.26 24.98 -27.29
N ASP A 522 1.82 25.93 -28.05
CA ASP A 522 1.58 26.04 -29.51
C ASP A 522 2.07 24.80 -30.26
N ASP A 523 3.12 24.18 -29.74
CA ASP A 523 3.66 22.91 -30.23
C ASP A 523 2.87 21.73 -29.67
N LYS A 524 2.06 21.10 -30.53
CA LYS A 524 1.26 19.92 -30.17
C LYS A 524 2.10 18.74 -29.68
N ALA A 525 3.36 18.61 -30.13
CA ALA A 525 4.22 17.52 -29.67
C ALA A 525 4.63 17.69 -28.20
N LYS A 526 4.72 18.93 -27.71
CA LYS A 526 5.01 19.23 -26.30
C LYS A 526 3.84 18.97 -25.36
N ASN A 527 2.64 18.89 -25.90
CA ASN A 527 1.41 18.62 -25.15
C ASN A 527 1.17 17.12 -24.92
N ILE A 528 1.97 16.23 -25.51
CA ILE A 528 1.85 14.77 -25.33
C ILE A 528 3.05 14.28 -24.51
N LEU A 529 2.82 13.40 -23.55
CA LEU A 529 3.90 12.83 -22.75
C LEU A 529 4.93 12.12 -23.64
N LYS A 530 6.20 12.51 -23.48
CA LYS A 530 7.35 11.87 -24.11
C LYS A 530 8.50 11.72 -23.12
N PHE A 531 9.17 10.58 -23.17
CA PHE A 531 10.42 10.32 -22.48
C PHE A 531 11.59 10.81 -23.32
N LEU A 532 12.56 11.41 -22.66
CA LEU A 532 13.67 12.11 -23.30
C LEU A 532 14.94 11.29 -23.13
N TRP A 533 15.79 11.30 -24.16
CA TRP A 533 17.15 10.81 -23.99
C TRP A 533 17.88 11.67 -22.94
N PRO A 534 18.64 11.08 -22.01
CA PRO A 534 19.38 11.85 -21.03
C PRO A 534 20.34 12.82 -21.71
N THR A 535 20.22 14.10 -21.42
CA THR A 535 21.18 15.08 -21.93
C THR A 535 22.51 14.86 -21.20
N THR A 536 23.59 14.65 -21.97
CA THR A 536 24.94 14.52 -21.39
C THR A 536 25.21 15.71 -20.46
N PRO A 537 25.66 15.52 -19.21
CA PRO A 537 26.09 16.63 -18.38
C PRO A 537 27.18 17.38 -19.15
N ALA A 538 27.01 18.69 -19.36
CA ALA A 538 28.00 19.50 -20.04
C ALA A 538 29.37 19.26 -19.38
N LYS A 539 30.34 18.77 -20.15
CA LYS A 539 31.73 18.67 -19.70
C LYS A 539 32.12 20.03 -19.14
N SER A 540 32.47 20.08 -17.86
CA SER A 540 33.11 21.26 -17.29
C SER A 540 34.35 21.56 -18.12
N THR A 541 34.32 22.67 -18.85
CA THR A 541 35.47 23.19 -19.57
C THR A 541 36.58 23.40 -18.55
N PRO A 542 37.80 22.86 -18.77
CA PRO A 542 38.92 23.15 -17.87
C PRO A 542 39.19 24.65 -17.94
N THR A 543 39.10 25.33 -16.80
CA THR A 543 39.52 26.72 -16.65
C THR A 543 40.96 26.84 -17.11
N ALA A 544 41.19 27.58 -18.20
CA ALA A 544 42.52 27.85 -18.72
C ALA A 544 43.37 28.51 -17.62
N GLY A 545 44.54 27.95 -17.35
CA GLY A 545 45.51 28.52 -16.41
C GLY A 545 45.99 29.92 -16.86
N PRO A 546 46.42 30.78 -15.93
CA PRO A 546 46.86 32.12 -16.26
C PRO A 546 48.23 32.09 -16.95
N ARG A 547 48.32 32.75 -18.12
CA ARG A 547 49.60 33.07 -18.78
C ARG A 547 50.26 34.26 -18.07
N GLU A 548 51.54 34.10 -17.77
CA GLU A 548 52.46 35.13 -17.27
C GLU A 548 52.64 36.29 -18.26
N GLN A 549 52.72 37.52 -17.75
CA GLN A 549 53.52 38.62 -18.31
C GLN A 549 53.79 39.69 -17.23
N SER A 550 55.06 40.08 -17.09
CA SER A 550 55.66 41.05 -16.14
C SER A 550 55.88 42.43 -16.80
N PRO A 551 56.46 43.48 -16.15
CA PRO A 551 56.11 44.17 -14.90
C PRO A 551 56.11 45.73 -14.99
N SER A 552 55.82 46.39 -13.83
CA SER A 552 56.21 47.76 -13.35
C SER A 552 55.29 48.98 -13.65
N PRO A 553 55.34 50.10 -12.87
CA PRO A 553 55.69 50.32 -11.45
C PRO A 553 54.67 51.19 -10.65
N SER A 554 54.85 51.25 -9.31
CA SER A 554 54.07 51.99 -8.30
C SER A 554 54.26 53.52 -8.33
N PRO A 555 53.51 54.31 -7.51
CA PRO A 555 54.10 54.72 -6.22
C PRO A 555 53.13 54.98 -5.03
N ARG A 556 53.67 54.76 -3.82
CA ARG A 556 53.61 55.55 -2.55
C ARG A 556 52.22 55.93 -1.95
N SER A 557 52.02 56.05 -0.63
CA SER A 557 52.71 55.67 0.61
C SER A 557 51.86 56.20 1.80
N SER A 558 51.54 55.33 2.77
CA SER A 558 51.61 55.54 4.25
C SER A 558 50.78 56.66 4.96
N PRO A 559 50.69 56.73 6.32
CA PRO A 559 50.27 55.69 7.29
C PRO A 559 49.45 56.21 8.54
N SER A 560 48.76 55.28 9.25
CA SER A 560 48.60 55.19 10.75
C SER A 560 47.89 56.33 11.56
N PRO A 561 47.64 56.21 12.90
CA PRO A 561 47.16 55.08 13.74
C PRO A 561 46.21 55.49 14.94
N ALA A 562 45.73 54.48 15.70
CA ALA A 562 45.41 54.47 17.15
C ALA A 562 44.17 55.29 17.66
N GLU A 563 43.47 55.05 18.79
CA GLU A 563 43.72 54.46 20.13
C GLU A 563 42.41 53.91 20.78
N ARG A 564 42.56 53.18 21.91
CA ARG A 564 41.53 52.66 22.88
C ARG A 564 41.04 53.77 23.87
N PRO A 565 40.38 53.56 25.06
CA PRO A 565 39.71 52.41 25.73
C PRO A 565 38.37 52.74 26.52
N SER A 566 37.84 51.73 27.26
CA SER A 566 37.03 51.79 28.53
C SER A 566 35.49 51.99 28.42
N ALA A 567 34.58 51.48 29.28
CA ALA A 567 34.55 50.48 30.37
C ALA A 567 33.07 50.15 30.79
N SER A 568 32.80 48.91 31.27
CA SER A 568 31.72 48.41 32.17
C SER A 568 30.22 48.64 31.81
N SER A 569 29.21 47.78 32.08
CA SER A 569 28.97 46.78 33.14
C SER A 569 27.81 45.81 32.79
N ASN A 570 27.96 44.54 33.18
CA ASN A 570 26.99 43.50 33.62
C ASN A 570 25.60 43.30 32.95
N SER A 571 25.39 42.14 32.31
CA SER A 571 24.66 40.98 32.87
C SER A 571 24.54 39.84 31.84
N SER A 572 24.69 38.59 32.28
CA SER A 572 24.99 37.42 31.44
C SER A 572 23.97 36.28 31.63
N ILE A 573 23.32 35.87 30.54
CA ILE A 573 22.79 34.50 30.28
C ILE A 573 22.98 34.22 28.78
N PRO A 574 23.60 33.09 28.35
CA PRO A 574 23.81 32.78 26.94
C PRO A 574 22.67 31.94 26.35
N SER A 575 22.15 32.39 25.21
CA SER A 575 21.38 31.63 24.23
C SER A 575 22.32 31.15 23.12
N GLY A 576 22.29 29.85 22.81
CA GLY A 576 23.05 29.26 21.72
C GLY A 576 22.15 28.40 20.84
N ARG A 577 21.80 28.90 19.66
CA ARG A 577 21.56 28.09 18.45
C ARG A 577 21.60 28.98 17.21
N SER A 578 22.57 28.68 16.35
CA SER A 578 22.80 29.27 15.03
C SER A 578 21.73 28.85 14.02
N PRO A 579 21.34 29.73 13.08
CA PRO A 579 20.64 29.35 11.85
C PRO A 579 21.56 29.31 10.63
N SER A 580 21.22 28.41 9.71
CA SER A 580 21.82 28.20 8.38
C SER A 580 21.46 29.33 7.40
N PRO A 581 22.23 29.54 6.32
CA PRO A 581 22.13 30.73 5.48
C PRO A 581 21.07 30.63 4.38
N GLN A 582 20.41 31.77 4.14
CA GLN A 582 19.62 32.11 2.96
C GLN A 582 20.50 32.86 1.95
N PHE A 583 20.35 32.54 0.67
CA PHE A 583 20.61 33.41 -0.48
C PHE A 583 19.43 33.16 -1.43
N GLY A 584 18.71 34.11 -2.03
CA GLY A 584 19.03 35.50 -2.37
C GLY A 584 18.54 35.64 -3.82
N ALA A 585 17.33 36.15 -4.02
CA ALA A 585 16.71 36.34 -5.32
C ALA A 585 17.45 37.41 -6.14
N ILE A 586 17.61 37.18 -7.45
CA ILE A 586 17.93 38.22 -8.42
C ILE A 586 16.93 38.11 -9.57
N ASP A 587 16.34 39.26 -9.87
CA ASP A 587 15.25 39.53 -10.80
C ASP A 587 15.81 39.90 -12.19
N GLY A 588 15.02 39.63 -13.22
CA GLY A 588 14.90 40.45 -14.44
C GLY A 588 16.04 40.52 -15.48
N SER A 589 15.69 40.02 -16.68
CA SER A 589 16.05 40.52 -18.03
C SER A 589 17.50 40.45 -18.52
N ASP A 590 17.76 39.54 -19.47
CA ASP A 590 18.14 39.99 -20.82
C ASP A 590 17.88 38.88 -21.87
N LEU A 591 17.06 39.22 -22.87
CA LEU A 591 16.79 38.41 -24.06
C LEU A 591 17.72 38.88 -25.18
N THR A 592 18.66 38.04 -25.60
CA THR A 592 19.15 38.05 -26.98
C THR A 592 19.36 36.60 -27.48
N PRO A 593 18.82 36.23 -28.66
CA PRO A 593 18.99 34.89 -29.20
C PRO A 593 20.27 34.81 -30.03
N LEU A 594 21.16 33.87 -29.69
CA LEU A 594 22.22 33.43 -30.59
C LEU A 594 21.74 32.17 -31.30
N ASN A 595 21.48 32.31 -32.60
CA ASN A 595 21.18 31.23 -33.52
C ASN A 595 22.44 30.44 -33.93
N SER A 596 22.18 29.20 -34.39
CA SER A 596 22.99 28.26 -35.19
C SER A 596 24.24 27.68 -34.48
N ASP A 597 24.48 26.36 -34.45
CA ASP A 597 24.31 25.38 -35.53
C ASP A 597 24.24 23.91 -35.03
N ASP A 598 23.72 23.07 -35.93
CA ASP A 598 23.95 21.62 -36.11
C ASP A 598 23.30 20.57 -35.17
N SER A 599 22.05 20.26 -35.54
CA SER A 599 21.45 18.92 -35.71
C SER A 599 22.35 17.68 -35.51
N ALA A 600 22.27 17.11 -34.31
CA ALA A 600 22.09 15.66 -34.18
C ALA A 600 20.59 15.41 -34.00
N PRO A 601 19.97 14.40 -34.65
CA PRO A 601 18.61 14.02 -34.28
C PRO A 601 18.62 13.69 -32.79
N GLU A 602 17.74 14.34 -32.00
CA GLU A 602 17.49 13.91 -30.63
C GLU A 602 17.14 12.42 -30.69
N GLU A 603 18.01 11.56 -30.20
CA GLU A 603 17.77 10.11 -30.20
C GLU A 603 16.48 9.86 -29.43
N GLU A 604 15.45 9.31 -30.10
CA GLU A 604 14.17 9.09 -29.45
C GLU A 604 14.29 7.91 -28.47
N HIS A 605 13.93 8.14 -27.23
CA HIS A 605 14.04 7.13 -26.18
C HIS A 605 13.20 5.88 -26.54
N PRO A 606 13.76 4.65 -26.55
CA PRO A 606 13.05 3.44 -27.01
C PRO A 606 11.72 3.15 -26.32
N ILE A 607 11.61 3.45 -25.02
CA ILE A 607 10.36 3.36 -24.25
C ILE A 607 9.16 4.08 -24.88
N ASN A 608 9.37 5.16 -25.66
CA ASN A 608 8.29 5.90 -26.30
C ASN A 608 7.54 5.05 -27.32
N GLU A 609 8.23 4.17 -28.04
CA GLU A 609 7.62 3.23 -28.97
C GLU A 609 6.74 2.23 -28.21
N ILE A 610 7.26 1.63 -27.14
CA ILE A 610 6.51 0.68 -26.30
C ILE A 610 5.22 1.32 -25.81
N ILE A 611 5.31 2.53 -25.25
CA ILE A 611 4.15 3.26 -24.71
C ILE A 611 3.15 3.63 -25.82
N SER A 612 3.63 4.11 -26.97
CA SER A 612 2.78 4.56 -28.07
C SER A 612 2.05 3.40 -28.75
N GLU A 613 2.74 2.27 -28.95
CA GLU A 613 2.14 1.05 -29.51
C GLU A 613 1.07 0.48 -28.56
N LEU A 614 1.39 0.32 -27.27
CA LEU A 614 0.42 -0.18 -26.29
C LEU A 614 -0.83 0.72 -26.21
N LEU A 615 -0.65 2.05 -26.14
CA LEU A 615 -1.76 3.00 -26.13
C LEU A 615 -2.59 2.92 -27.42
N THR A 616 -1.97 2.63 -28.57
CA THR A 616 -2.67 2.43 -29.84
C THR A 616 -3.53 1.17 -29.82
N TRP A 617 -3.04 0.08 -29.22
CA TRP A 617 -3.82 -1.17 -29.07
C TRP A 617 -4.99 -0.97 -28.10
N PHE A 618 -4.77 -0.31 -26.96
CA PHE A 618 -5.85 0.01 -26.03
C PHE A 618 -6.88 0.95 -26.65
N ARG A 619 -6.47 1.99 -27.39
CA ARG A 619 -7.41 2.86 -28.12
C ARG A 619 -8.37 2.07 -29.00
N ALA A 620 -7.83 1.14 -29.77
CA ALA A 620 -8.61 0.29 -30.65
C ALA A 620 -9.59 -0.61 -29.87
N TYR A 621 -9.12 -1.20 -28.77
CA TYR A 621 -9.95 -2.01 -27.88
C TYR A 621 -11.13 -1.21 -27.29
N TYR A 622 -10.87 -0.03 -26.74
CA TYR A 622 -11.91 0.83 -26.16
C TYR A 622 -12.89 1.39 -27.21
N ALA A 623 -12.43 1.62 -28.45
CA ALA A 623 -13.29 2.10 -29.54
C ALA A 623 -14.34 1.05 -29.95
N LEU A 624 -13.94 -0.23 -30.04
CA LEU A 624 -14.81 -1.32 -30.49
C LEU A 624 -15.87 -1.71 -29.44
N ASP A 625 -15.56 -1.62 -28.14
CA ASP A 625 -16.52 -1.90 -27.07
C ASP A 625 -17.70 -0.90 -27.04
N VAL A 626 -17.45 0.37 -27.40
CA VAL A 626 -18.48 1.42 -27.53
C VAL A 626 -19.42 1.12 -28.71
N GLU A 627 -18.93 0.49 -29.78
CA GLU A 627 -19.76 0.10 -30.91
C GLU A 627 -20.57 -1.17 -30.63
N HIS A 628 -20.01 -2.14 -29.91
CA HIS A 628 -20.72 -3.34 -29.50
C HIS A 628 -21.92 -3.01 -28.58
N THR A 629 -21.77 -2.02 -27.69
CA THR A 629 -22.90 -1.52 -26.87
C THR A 629 -23.94 -0.73 -27.68
N ARG A 630 -23.54 0.02 -28.71
CA ARG A 630 -24.46 0.73 -29.63
C ARG A 630 -25.25 -0.21 -30.55
N THR A 631 -24.63 -1.29 -31.03
CA THR A 631 -25.29 -2.28 -31.89
C THR A 631 -26.18 -3.23 -31.10
N SER A 632 -25.79 -3.62 -29.88
CA SER A 632 -26.60 -4.44 -28.97
C SER A 632 -27.90 -3.74 -28.54
N SER A 633 -27.84 -2.42 -28.28
CA SER A 633 -29.03 -1.62 -27.97
C SER A 633 -29.94 -1.34 -29.18
N ALA A 634 -29.42 -1.41 -30.41
CA ALA A 634 -30.21 -1.36 -31.64
C ALA A 634 -30.88 -2.72 -31.96
N SER A 635 -30.22 -3.84 -31.66
CA SER A 635 -30.73 -5.19 -31.88
C SER A 635 -31.86 -5.58 -30.92
N SER A 636 -31.92 -4.99 -29.71
CA SER A 636 -32.98 -5.26 -28.74
C SER A 636 -34.36 -4.68 -29.10
N ARG A 637 -34.50 -3.97 -30.25
CA ARG A 637 -35.75 -3.31 -30.66
C ARG A 637 -36.56 -4.04 -31.72
N THR A 638 -36.26 -5.29 -32.07
CA THR A 638 -37.12 -6.05 -33.00
C THR A 638 -37.43 -7.48 -32.56
N LYS A 639 -38.75 -7.70 -32.37
CA LYS A 639 -39.52 -8.96 -32.33
C LYS A 639 -39.38 -9.89 -31.10
N LYS A 640 -40.42 -9.85 -30.26
CA LYS A 640 -41.29 -11.02 -30.01
C LYS A 640 -42.72 -10.57 -29.69
N THR A 641 -43.61 -10.77 -30.67
CA THR A 641 -45.07 -10.74 -30.50
C THR A 641 -45.54 -12.14 -30.12
N SER A 642 -46.12 -12.31 -28.93
CA SER A 642 -47.16 -13.34 -28.69
C SER A 642 -47.85 -13.17 -27.33
N LYS A 643 -49.13 -12.81 -27.40
CA LYS A 643 -50.31 -13.25 -26.61
C LYS A 643 -50.19 -13.40 -25.07
N GLY A 644 -50.99 -12.61 -24.35
CA GLY A 644 -51.65 -13.10 -23.12
C GLY A 644 -51.88 -12.11 -21.97
N ILE A 645 -53.06 -11.48 -21.96
CA ILE A 645 -53.94 -11.10 -20.82
C ILE A 645 -53.42 -10.16 -19.70
N ILE A 646 -54.10 -9.01 -19.58
CA ILE A 646 -54.08 -8.04 -18.46
C ILE A 646 -55.27 -8.32 -17.53
N PRO A 647 -55.13 -8.08 -16.20
CA PRO A 647 -56.10 -7.24 -15.49
C PRO A 647 -55.35 -6.20 -14.64
N SER A 648 -55.40 -4.90 -14.95
CA SER A 648 -56.47 -3.89 -14.75
C SER A 648 -56.39 -3.17 -13.39
N ARG A 649 -56.67 -1.85 -13.46
CA ARG A 649 -56.67 -0.78 -12.43
C ARG A 649 -55.34 -0.02 -12.28
N SER A 650 -55.27 1.30 -12.40
CA SER A 650 -56.29 2.34 -12.60
C SER A 650 -55.63 3.56 -13.24
N ARG A 651 -56.33 4.19 -14.18
CA ARG A 651 -56.05 5.52 -14.73
C ARG A 651 -56.30 6.59 -13.68
N VAL A 652 -55.42 7.59 -13.59
CA VAL A 652 -55.81 9.01 -13.54
C VAL A 652 -54.78 9.80 -14.34
N ALA A 653 -55.29 10.60 -15.26
CA ALA A 653 -54.57 11.48 -16.17
C ALA A 653 -54.55 12.92 -15.62
N LEU A 654 -53.57 13.72 -16.06
CA LEU A 654 -53.67 15.10 -16.58
C LEU A 654 -52.25 15.69 -16.69
N ARG A 655 -51.73 15.82 -17.92
CA ARG A 655 -51.55 17.06 -18.73
C ARG A 655 -50.43 17.97 -18.21
N ASN A 656 -49.29 18.02 -18.91
CA ASN A 656 -48.93 18.87 -20.07
C ASN A 656 -48.41 20.25 -19.61
N ASP A 657 -47.12 20.52 -19.82
CA ASP A 657 -46.61 21.59 -20.70
C ASP A 657 -45.13 21.87 -20.43
N GLY A 658 -44.36 22.11 -21.51
CA GLY A 658 -43.07 22.79 -21.42
C GLY A 658 -41.90 22.14 -22.16
N HIS A 659 -42.00 22.04 -23.49
CA HIS A 659 -40.80 21.97 -24.34
C HIS A 659 -39.96 23.24 -24.18
N GLN A 660 -38.70 23.11 -23.77
CA GLN A 660 -37.59 23.90 -24.32
C GLN A 660 -36.35 23.00 -24.44
N ASP A 661 -36.31 22.24 -25.53
CA ASP A 661 -35.06 21.87 -26.17
C ASP A 661 -34.44 23.13 -26.77
N GLN A 662 -33.19 23.45 -26.43
CA GLN A 662 -32.25 23.97 -27.42
C GLN A 662 -30.78 23.85 -26.96
N LYS A 663 -30.07 22.99 -27.71
CA LYS A 663 -28.72 23.19 -28.26
C LYS A 663 -27.55 23.27 -27.28
N TRP A 664 -26.90 22.12 -27.07
CA TRP A 664 -25.44 22.06 -27.13
C TRP A 664 -24.97 21.21 -28.31
N ALA A 665 -24.21 21.88 -29.19
CA ALA A 665 -23.27 21.41 -30.20
C ALA A 665 -23.53 20.03 -30.87
N ARG A 666 -24.19 20.07 -32.04
CA ARG A 666 -23.95 19.12 -33.13
C ARG A 666 -22.53 19.34 -33.69
N GLY A 667 -21.53 18.76 -33.04
CA GLY A 667 -20.30 18.34 -33.72
C GLY A 667 -20.62 17.08 -34.52
N ARG A 668 -20.18 16.99 -35.78
CA ARG A 668 -20.33 15.79 -36.62
C ARG A 668 -19.79 14.57 -35.86
N SER A 669 -20.67 13.68 -35.44
CA SER A 669 -20.29 12.30 -35.12
C SER A 669 -20.01 11.62 -36.47
N LEU A 670 -18.76 11.66 -36.90
CA LEU A 670 -18.26 10.78 -37.95
C LEU A 670 -18.37 9.37 -37.37
N GLN A 671 -19.29 8.56 -37.91
CA GLN A 671 -19.18 7.12 -37.68
C GLN A 671 -17.84 6.64 -38.24
N PRO A 672 -17.10 5.77 -37.53
CA PRO A 672 -15.85 5.22 -38.03
C PRO A 672 -16.06 4.61 -39.42
N THR A 673 -15.12 4.84 -40.32
CA THR A 673 -15.17 4.19 -41.63
C THR A 673 -14.95 2.69 -41.46
N ALA A 674 -15.51 1.86 -42.33
CA ALA A 674 -15.29 0.41 -42.29
C ALA A 674 -13.79 0.03 -42.31
N ALA A 675 -12.96 0.85 -42.95
CA ALA A 675 -11.51 0.70 -42.93
C ALA A 675 -10.91 0.93 -41.54
N LYS A 676 -11.41 1.92 -40.80
CA LYS A 676 -10.93 2.21 -39.44
C LYS A 676 -11.33 1.12 -38.45
N LEU A 677 -12.54 0.58 -38.59
CA LEU A 677 -12.98 -0.56 -37.77
C LEU A 677 -12.11 -1.80 -38.00
N LYS A 678 -11.79 -2.11 -39.25
CA LYS A 678 -10.89 -3.23 -39.57
C LYS A 678 -9.47 -3.03 -39.02
N GLU A 679 -8.97 -1.79 -39.05
CA GLU A 679 -7.69 -1.43 -38.44
C GLU A 679 -7.73 -1.60 -36.91
N ASP A 680 -8.78 -1.08 -36.26
CA ASP A 680 -8.97 -1.22 -34.82
C ASP A 680 -9.17 -2.70 -34.42
N GLU A 681 -9.83 -3.52 -35.24
CA GLU A 681 -9.95 -4.96 -35.01
C GLU A 681 -8.58 -5.65 -35.02
N ALA A 682 -7.73 -5.37 -36.01
CA ALA A 682 -6.39 -5.92 -36.10
C ALA A 682 -5.48 -5.46 -34.93
N LEU A 683 -5.61 -4.21 -34.48
CA LEU A 683 -4.88 -3.70 -33.32
C LEU A 683 -5.36 -4.33 -32.01
N ARG A 684 -6.67 -4.61 -31.89
CA ARG A 684 -7.25 -5.27 -30.73
C ARG A 684 -6.80 -6.73 -30.62
N GLU A 685 -6.59 -7.43 -31.73
CA GLU A 685 -6.08 -8.81 -31.75
C GLU A 685 -4.74 -8.94 -31.00
N ASN A 686 -3.90 -7.90 -31.00
CA ASN A 686 -2.65 -7.87 -30.23
C ASN A 686 -2.84 -8.00 -28.71
N LEU A 687 -4.07 -7.80 -28.19
CA LEU A 687 -4.40 -7.91 -26.77
C LEU A 687 -5.11 -9.23 -26.42
N GLU A 688 -5.31 -10.13 -27.38
CA GLU A 688 -5.95 -11.43 -27.13
C GLU A 688 -4.99 -12.47 -26.52
N THR A 689 -3.68 -12.28 -26.72
CA THR A 689 -2.61 -13.12 -26.18
C THR A 689 -1.43 -12.26 -25.71
N HIS A 690 -0.42 -12.89 -25.10
CA HIS A 690 0.82 -12.21 -24.71
C HIS A 690 1.84 -12.04 -25.85
N GLU A 691 1.61 -12.67 -27.01
CA GLU A 691 2.62 -12.76 -28.06
C GLU A 691 3.06 -11.40 -28.59
N ALA A 692 2.10 -10.51 -28.88
CA ALA A 692 2.37 -9.19 -29.43
C ALA A 692 3.12 -8.30 -28.43
N ILE A 693 2.70 -8.26 -27.16
CA ILE A 693 3.38 -7.47 -26.13
C ILE A 693 4.79 -8.01 -25.83
N LEU A 694 4.98 -9.32 -25.78
CA LEU A 694 6.30 -9.92 -25.60
C LEU A 694 7.21 -9.59 -26.78
N SER A 695 6.68 -9.64 -28.01
CA SER A 695 7.42 -9.28 -29.23
C SER A 695 7.80 -7.80 -29.23
N LEU A 696 6.89 -6.91 -28.81
CA LEU A 696 7.14 -5.47 -28.71
C LEU A 696 8.32 -5.17 -27.76
N PHE A 697 8.31 -5.75 -26.56
CA PHE A 697 9.43 -5.60 -25.63
C PHE A 697 10.71 -6.24 -26.17
N ASN A 698 10.63 -7.46 -26.72
CA ASN A 698 11.81 -8.16 -27.23
C ASN A 698 12.51 -7.37 -28.35
N ASN A 699 11.74 -6.86 -29.31
CA ASN A 699 12.25 -6.04 -30.41
C ASN A 699 12.85 -4.72 -29.89
N SER A 700 12.30 -4.16 -28.80
CA SER A 700 12.84 -2.94 -28.20
C SER A 700 14.26 -3.14 -27.64
N PHE A 701 14.62 -4.36 -27.20
CA PHE A 701 15.97 -4.65 -26.68
C PHE A 701 17.05 -4.77 -27.76
N GLU A 702 16.68 -4.85 -29.05
CA GLU A 702 17.62 -4.78 -30.17
C GLU A 702 18.07 -3.33 -30.48
N LYS A 703 17.40 -2.35 -29.89
CA LYS A 703 17.70 -0.92 -30.05
C LYS A 703 18.74 -0.46 -29.04
N VAL A 704 19.33 0.72 -29.30
CA VAL A 704 20.24 1.37 -28.35
C VAL A 704 19.43 2.02 -27.24
N TRP A 705 19.73 1.66 -25.99
CA TRP A 705 19.14 2.26 -24.80
C TRP A 705 20.16 3.20 -24.13
N PRO A 706 19.70 4.29 -23.50
CA PRO A 706 20.59 5.15 -22.74
C PRO A 706 21.10 4.41 -21.50
N ALA A 707 22.40 4.56 -21.22
CA ALA A 707 23.00 4.07 -19.99
C ALA A 707 22.74 5.07 -18.85
N ASN A 708 22.45 4.57 -17.64
CA ASN A 708 22.32 5.38 -16.43
C ASN A 708 21.24 6.48 -16.51
N ASP A 709 20.12 6.22 -17.18
CA ASP A 709 19.01 7.17 -17.34
C ASP A 709 18.01 7.14 -16.18
N LYS A 710 18.24 6.30 -15.15
CA LYS A 710 17.47 6.38 -13.92
C LYS A 710 17.81 7.66 -13.14
N GLY A 711 16.88 8.61 -13.14
CA GLY A 711 16.93 9.82 -12.32
C GLY A 711 16.44 9.60 -10.88
N PRO A 712 16.47 10.66 -10.05
CA PRO A 712 15.88 10.63 -8.72
C PRO A 712 14.37 10.38 -8.78
N ASP A 713 13.79 9.84 -7.71
CA ASP A 713 12.33 9.69 -7.61
C ASP A 713 11.66 11.08 -7.55
N LYS A 714 10.86 11.39 -8.56
CA LYS A 714 10.12 12.65 -8.68
C LYS A 714 8.79 12.63 -7.91
N LYS A 715 8.42 11.51 -7.29
CA LYS A 715 7.23 11.42 -6.44
C LYS A 715 7.44 12.22 -5.14
N PRO A 716 6.56 13.18 -4.79
CA PRO A 716 6.68 13.91 -3.53
C PRO A 716 6.55 12.99 -2.31
N GLU A 717 7.44 13.12 -1.32
CA GLU A 717 7.45 12.28 -0.10
C GLU A 717 6.13 12.33 0.69
N GLY A 718 5.42 13.47 0.67
CA GLY A 718 4.11 13.65 1.34
C GLY A 718 2.89 13.34 0.47
N GLY A 719 3.11 12.87 -0.77
CA GLY A 719 2.10 12.84 -1.83
C GLY A 719 1.72 14.24 -2.33
N TYR A 720 0.82 14.32 -3.30
CA TYR A 720 0.36 15.59 -3.82
C TYR A 720 -0.68 16.22 -2.87
N ALA A 721 -0.37 17.42 -2.38
CA ALA A 721 -1.31 18.29 -1.69
C ALA A 721 -1.61 19.47 -2.63
N PRO A 722 -2.85 19.65 -3.10
CA PRO A 722 -3.18 20.80 -3.93
C PRO A 722 -2.89 22.09 -3.14
N PRO A 723 -2.37 23.15 -3.80
CA PRO A 723 -2.13 24.43 -3.15
C PRO A 723 -3.40 24.89 -2.41
N LYS A 724 -3.26 25.32 -1.15
CA LYS A 724 -4.34 26.03 -0.45
C LYS A 724 -4.57 27.31 -1.24
N SER A 725 -5.62 27.32 -2.06
CA SER A 725 -5.83 28.32 -3.10
C SER A 725 -5.71 29.75 -2.56
N ALA A 726 -4.92 30.58 -3.25
CA ALA A 726 -5.22 32.00 -3.36
C ALA A 726 -6.49 32.12 -4.23
N MET A 727 -7.65 31.95 -3.61
CA MET A 727 -8.93 32.40 -4.16
C MET A 727 -9.33 33.66 -3.38
N PRO A 728 -9.87 34.69 -4.06
CA PRO A 728 -10.41 35.87 -3.39
C PRO A 728 -11.43 35.43 -2.34
N SER A 729 -11.40 36.07 -1.18
CA SER A 729 -12.31 35.80 -0.08
C SER A 729 -13.76 36.01 -0.54
N ASP A 730 -14.48 34.93 -0.79
CA ASP A 730 -15.86 34.79 -0.29
C ASP A 730 -16.39 33.35 -0.33
N SER A 731 -16.81 32.92 0.86
CA SER A 731 -17.70 31.80 1.20
C SER A 731 -17.21 30.33 1.10
N MET A 732 -17.34 29.68 2.27
CA MET A 732 -17.51 28.25 2.57
C MET A 732 -16.35 27.27 2.30
N ARG A 733 -15.57 27.05 3.38
CA ARG A 733 -14.67 25.90 3.58
C ARG A 733 -15.46 24.62 3.89
N THR A 734 -15.19 23.55 3.14
CA THR A 734 -15.31 22.18 3.63
C THR A 734 -13.96 21.47 3.46
N SER A 735 -13.40 21.00 4.57
CA SER A 735 -12.11 20.33 4.63
C SER A 735 -12.29 18.81 4.50
N SER A 736 -11.89 18.25 3.36
CA SER A 736 -11.83 16.80 3.15
C SER A 736 -10.50 16.25 3.66
N LYS A 737 -10.56 15.43 4.72
CA LYS A 737 -9.47 14.52 5.12
C LYS A 737 -9.84 13.10 4.70
N ARG A 738 -8.86 12.44 4.06
CA ARG A 738 -8.83 11.05 3.59
C ARG A 738 -9.44 10.08 4.61
N ARG A 739 -10.31 9.19 4.14
CA ARG A 739 -10.79 7.98 4.82
C ARG A 739 -10.50 6.77 3.93
N SER A 740 -10.16 5.65 4.56
CA SER A 740 -10.03 4.35 3.91
C SER A 740 -11.35 3.97 3.22
N MET A 741 -11.25 3.49 1.99
CA MET A 741 -12.40 3.01 1.23
C MET A 741 -12.83 1.65 1.79
N ASP A 742 -13.90 1.64 2.57
CA ASP A 742 -14.86 0.55 2.64
C ASP A 742 -16.21 1.15 3.04
N GLY A 743 -17.22 0.97 2.20
CA GLY A 743 -18.59 1.43 2.45
C GLY A 743 -19.34 1.85 1.19
N VAL A 744 -19.98 0.89 0.51
CA VAL A 744 -21.04 1.17 -0.47
C VAL A 744 -22.36 1.35 0.31
N PRO A 745 -23.11 2.46 0.16
CA PRO A 745 -24.41 2.61 0.79
C PRO A 745 -25.52 2.00 -0.08
N GLY A 746 -26.20 0.98 0.47
CA GLY A 746 -27.45 0.43 -0.08
C GLY A 746 -28.65 1.35 0.17
N GLY A 747 -29.51 1.48 -0.84
CA GLY A 747 -30.58 2.46 -0.92
C GLY A 747 -31.88 2.17 -0.13
N ASN A 748 -32.53 3.29 0.20
CA ASN A 748 -33.96 3.57 0.38
C ASN A 748 -34.92 2.49 0.92
N GLN A 749 -35.50 2.78 2.10
CA GLN A 749 -36.89 2.46 2.48
C GLN A 749 -37.46 3.57 3.40
N PRO A 750 -38.80 3.69 3.52
CA PRO A 750 -39.51 4.96 3.44
C PRO A 750 -39.70 5.68 4.79
N ARG A 751 -39.77 7.01 4.74
CA ARG A 751 -40.17 7.88 5.86
C ARG A 751 -41.62 7.60 6.28
N PRO A 752 -41.92 7.36 7.57
CA PRO A 752 -43.20 7.68 8.13
C PRO A 752 -43.21 9.11 8.68
N THR A 753 -44.30 9.78 8.35
CA THR A 753 -44.67 11.15 8.69
C THR A 753 -44.88 11.39 10.19
N LYS A 754 -44.50 12.59 10.61
CA LYS A 754 -44.84 13.24 11.89
C LYS A 754 -46.32 13.08 12.30
N ARG A 755 -46.55 12.70 13.56
CA ARG A 755 -47.59 13.21 14.49
C ARG A 755 -47.15 12.79 15.91
N SER A 756 -46.67 13.68 16.78
CA SER A 756 -47.37 14.73 17.54
C SER A 756 -47.87 14.26 18.92
N ARG A 757 -47.25 14.83 19.98
CA ARG A 757 -47.75 15.07 21.35
C ARG A 757 -47.89 13.80 22.22
N ILE A 758 -47.37 13.71 23.44
CA ILE A 758 -47.11 14.69 24.51
C ILE A 758 -45.72 14.43 25.10
#